data_AF-A0A3A4SYW8-F1
#
_entry.id   AF-A0A3A4SYW8-F1
#
_cell.length_a   1.000
_cell.length_b   1.000
_cell.length_c   1.000
_cell.angle_alpha   90.00
_cell.angle_beta   90.00
_cell.angle_gamma   90.00
#
_symmetry.space_group_name_H-M   'P 1'
#
loop_
_entity.id
_entity.type
_entity.pdbx_description
1 polymer ?
#
loop_
_entity_poly.entity_id
_entity_poly.type
_entity_poly.pdbx_seq_one_letter_code
_entity_poly.pdbx_strand_id
1 'polypeptide(L)'
;MKTSALMPPIGKDWNDLLQSWRHDDLSALFAKHRREFEQNAALATAAFPGEYARLYIEFYDRDPRLFEFGGCLYWGRRKPAKKQDDPPHIIVEKCGNFVLRVDHFQRRDETPDCPEFRIALKVKPIKGPETIFTARARELSTPSNMTAIFLERSCCHWQGGNEPTAALLEKIVNAKAPVVRQMESIGLDVATGCYVFPTFMIDRSGKAVFPDKRGMFQATRSDFLRPWKDPELHAIHPELGGDHAREIYDLIIQAYGFERGAVAVVWIFLSWFVNAIKKELGYFPFLSLYGDPTAGKTAFIRILNALQCIQEEGLPIASTSTRKGGERKLSQRSGLFIALLEAVVDPNGKSKAFDFDRLLTLYNENALGVSAKFSNDRSTVQLPFQSALCFVQNDEPFSTRPQRERVISLRFKKSDLTPTTRAAFLKLSAFTPGRLASFFISVMRHRTAIETNWLTEYHKAYSELSTILSDGQGPDDLPDPRLCGNYALILAFHRLLMQLINHPALDLKPAVSRLLLLKQKQVNRRDETVADVFFSVVFDLAESDQESGHWYHLKAEDDKLFLSLPGALSSIEKSKYTLKASLKEVQQSLREHPAYEDSNRPHRFRNNMLISIKKAYVFDSEKLVGDGVELSGLD
;
A
#
# COMPACT_ATOMS: atom_id res chain seq x y z
N MET A 1 30.29 -11.79 -6.17
CA MET A 1 31.32 -12.65 -5.55
C MET A 1 30.77 -13.16 -4.23
N LYS A 2 30.61 -14.48 -4.06
CA LYS A 2 30.22 -15.08 -2.77
C LYS A 2 31.40 -14.93 -1.81
N THR A 3 31.29 -14.09 -0.79
CA THR A 3 32.27 -14.04 0.30
C THR A 3 31.94 -15.13 1.31
N SER A 4 32.51 -16.32 1.11
CA SER A 4 32.65 -17.30 2.19
C SER A 4 33.79 -16.85 3.08
N ALA A 5 33.53 -16.62 4.37
CA ALA A 5 34.62 -16.53 5.35
C ALA A 5 35.22 -17.93 5.48
N LEU A 6 36.37 -18.15 4.85
CA LEU A 6 37.21 -19.32 5.13
C LEU A 6 37.56 -19.27 6.61
N MET A 7 37.35 -20.35 7.36
CA MET A 7 37.95 -20.50 8.68
C MET A 7 39.36 -21.11 8.49
N PRO A 8 40.35 -20.77 9.32
CA PRO A 8 41.66 -21.40 9.22
C PRO A 8 41.53 -22.91 9.54
N PRO A 9 42.40 -23.77 8.97
CA PRO A 9 42.38 -25.21 9.21
C PRO A 9 42.42 -25.53 10.72
N ILE A 10 41.76 -26.61 11.12
CA ILE A 10 41.72 -27.06 12.52
C ILE A 10 43.15 -27.22 13.05
N GLY A 11 43.47 -26.49 14.12
CA GLY A 11 44.80 -26.47 14.74
C GLY A 11 45.76 -25.39 14.23
N LYS A 12 45.31 -24.51 13.32
CA LYS A 12 46.04 -23.32 12.87
C LYS A 12 45.19 -22.08 13.05
N ASP A 13 45.79 -20.96 13.42
CA ASP A 13 45.15 -19.66 13.38
C ASP A 13 45.52 -18.88 12.11
N TRP A 14 44.94 -17.68 11.96
CA TRP A 14 45.24 -16.82 10.81
C TRP A 14 46.69 -16.34 10.76
N ASN A 15 47.35 -16.27 11.91
CA ASN A 15 48.75 -15.89 12.06
C ASN A 15 49.66 -17.02 11.56
N ASP A 16 49.34 -18.28 11.87
CA ASP A 16 50.03 -19.48 11.36
C ASP A 16 49.96 -19.56 9.83
N LEU A 17 48.80 -19.23 9.26
CA LEU A 17 48.62 -19.18 7.81
C LEU A 17 49.40 -18.03 7.16
N LEU A 18 49.40 -16.85 7.80
CA LEU A 18 50.19 -15.68 7.38
C LEU A 18 51.70 -15.96 7.35
N GLN A 19 52.20 -16.73 8.31
CA GLN A 19 53.60 -17.17 8.34
C GLN A 19 53.91 -18.27 7.32
N SER A 20 52.91 -19.09 6.95
CA SER A 20 53.06 -20.17 5.97
C SER A 20 53.00 -19.73 4.51
N TRP A 21 52.45 -18.53 4.23
CA TRP A 21 52.41 -17.95 2.88
C TRP A 21 53.77 -17.33 2.53
N ARG A 22 54.55 -18.06 1.72
CA ARG A 22 55.76 -17.53 1.06
C ARG A 22 55.38 -16.61 -0.10
N HIS A 23 55.35 -15.32 0.18
CA HIS A 23 55.60 -14.28 -0.80
C HIS A 23 56.69 -13.39 -0.20
N ASP A 24 57.80 -13.20 -0.90
CA ASP A 24 58.93 -12.37 -0.44
C ASP A 24 58.49 -10.94 -0.05
N ASP A 25 57.39 -10.46 -0.63
CA ASP A 25 56.72 -9.20 -0.27
C ASP A 25 56.12 -9.17 1.15
N LEU A 26 55.63 -10.29 1.69
CA LEU A 26 55.04 -10.35 3.04
C LEU A 26 56.10 -10.34 4.13
N SER A 27 57.24 -11.01 3.93
CA SER A 27 58.36 -10.96 4.88
C SER A 27 58.96 -9.55 4.96
N ALA A 28 59.06 -8.86 3.82
CA ALA A 28 59.48 -7.46 3.78
C ALA A 28 58.46 -6.53 4.46
N LEU A 29 57.16 -6.75 4.24
CA LEU A 29 56.07 -5.99 4.88
C LEU A 29 56.00 -6.24 6.39
N PHE A 30 56.20 -7.50 6.83
CA PHE A 30 56.27 -7.84 8.25
C PHE A 30 57.49 -7.21 8.92
N ALA A 31 58.67 -7.28 8.30
CA ALA A 31 59.87 -6.62 8.82
C ALA A 31 59.69 -5.09 8.91
N LYS A 32 59.03 -4.49 7.91
CA LYS A 32 58.73 -3.05 7.87
C LYS A 32 57.77 -2.60 8.98
N HIS A 33 56.73 -3.40 9.28
CA HIS A 33 55.70 -3.07 10.26
C HIS A 33 55.88 -3.76 11.64
N ARG A 34 56.97 -4.53 11.82
CA ARG A 34 57.26 -5.30 13.04
C ARG A 34 57.13 -4.47 14.32
N ARG A 35 57.71 -3.27 14.30
CA ARG A 35 57.69 -2.34 15.45
C ARG A 35 56.26 -1.94 15.84
N GLU A 36 55.37 -1.75 14.86
CA GLU A 36 53.96 -1.45 15.09
C GLU A 36 53.19 -2.68 15.61
N PHE A 37 53.52 -3.88 15.13
CA PHE A 37 52.91 -5.12 15.63
C PHE A 37 53.29 -5.41 17.08
N GLU A 38 54.58 -5.29 17.43
CA GLU A 38 55.07 -5.44 18.80
C GLU A 38 54.41 -4.41 19.73
N GLN A 39 54.26 -3.17 19.27
CA GLN A 39 53.55 -2.15 20.02
C GLN A 39 52.06 -2.47 20.21
N ASN A 40 51.35 -2.90 19.17
CA ASN A 40 49.94 -3.26 19.27
C ASN A 40 49.72 -4.46 20.19
N ALA A 41 50.66 -5.42 20.18
CA ALA A 41 50.67 -6.52 21.15
C ALA A 41 50.84 -5.99 22.58
N ALA A 42 51.84 -5.12 22.82
CA ALA A 42 52.08 -4.52 24.13
C ALA A 42 50.86 -3.72 24.65
N LEU A 43 50.18 -2.97 23.76
CA LEU A 43 48.94 -2.28 24.08
C LEU A 43 47.80 -3.25 24.42
N ALA A 44 47.66 -4.35 23.68
CA ALA A 44 46.64 -5.36 23.95
C ALA A 44 46.88 -6.13 25.26
N THR A 45 48.14 -6.29 25.68
CA THR A 45 48.54 -6.99 26.91
C THR A 45 48.75 -6.07 28.11
N ALA A 46 48.52 -4.76 27.98
CA ALA A 46 48.66 -3.83 29.09
C ALA A 46 47.80 -4.25 30.28
N ALA A 47 48.34 -4.18 31.51
CA ALA A 47 47.67 -4.67 32.71
C ALA A 47 46.50 -3.78 33.16
N PHE A 48 46.58 -2.47 32.89
CA PHE A 48 45.54 -1.50 33.24
C PHE A 48 45.51 -0.31 32.26
N PRO A 49 44.41 0.48 32.21
CA PRO A 49 44.23 1.56 31.22
C PRO A 49 45.33 2.64 31.24
N GLY A 50 45.92 2.89 32.41
CA GLY A 50 47.02 3.84 32.58
C GLY A 50 48.30 3.40 31.86
N GLU A 51 48.63 2.10 31.96
CA GLU A 51 49.76 1.52 31.24
C GLU A 51 49.54 1.57 29.73
N TYR A 52 48.31 1.26 29.26
CA TYR A 52 47.94 1.40 27.85
C TYR A 52 48.21 2.83 27.35
N ALA A 53 47.75 3.85 28.08
CA ALA A 53 47.91 5.25 27.68
C ALA A 53 49.39 5.67 27.64
N ARG A 54 50.19 5.20 28.59
CA ARG A 54 51.65 5.45 28.63
C ARG A 54 52.35 4.85 27.42
N LEU A 55 52.15 3.55 27.18
CA LEU A 55 52.74 2.84 26.04
C LEU A 55 52.34 3.52 24.73
N TYR A 56 51.08 3.94 24.60
CA TYR A 56 50.59 4.61 23.40
C TYR A 56 51.30 5.95 23.15
N ILE A 57 51.46 6.78 24.18
CA ILE A 57 52.14 8.08 24.07
C ILE A 57 53.62 7.89 23.75
N GLU A 58 54.31 6.95 24.43
CA GLU A 58 55.73 6.67 24.21
C GLU A 58 56.03 6.28 22.76
N PHE A 59 55.12 5.56 22.11
CA PHE A 59 55.31 5.09 20.75
C PHE A 59 54.83 6.07 19.67
N TYR A 60 53.65 6.66 19.83
CA TYR A 60 53.01 7.49 18.80
C TYR A 60 53.20 9.00 19.00
N ASP A 61 53.81 9.42 20.11
CA ASP A 61 53.99 10.83 20.55
C ASP A 61 52.69 11.67 20.49
N ARG A 62 51.55 11.02 20.75
CA ARG A 62 50.24 11.66 20.74
C ARG A 62 49.32 11.06 21.79
N ASP A 63 48.35 11.86 22.22
CA ASP A 63 47.38 11.43 23.22
C ASP A 63 46.48 10.32 22.66
N PRO A 64 46.20 9.25 23.43
CA PRO A 64 45.33 8.17 22.99
C PRO A 64 43.88 8.64 22.80
N ARG A 65 43.50 9.79 23.39
CA ARG A 65 42.13 10.32 23.33
C ARG A 65 41.14 9.26 23.80
N LEU A 66 40.12 8.92 23.00
CA LEU A 66 39.12 7.91 23.35
C LEU A 66 39.58 6.52 22.89
N PHE A 67 39.78 5.60 23.82
CA PHE A 67 40.24 4.23 23.53
C PHE A 67 39.44 3.17 24.28
N GLU A 68 39.53 1.94 23.81
CA GLU A 68 38.84 0.78 24.39
C GLU A 68 39.82 -0.07 25.20
N PHE A 69 39.43 -0.43 26.41
CA PHE A 69 40.22 -1.32 27.27
C PHE A 69 39.29 -2.13 28.16
N GLY A 70 39.48 -3.45 28.22
CA GLY A 70 38.70 -4.33 29.10
C GLY A 70 37.17 -4.23 28.94
N GLY A 71 36.67 -4.00 27.72
CA GLY A 71 35.23 -3.83 27.45
C GLY A 71 34.63 -2.49 27.89
N CYS A 72 35.46 -1.51 28.25
CA CYS A 72 35.07 -0.15 28.59
C CYS A 72 35.65 0.87 27.61
N LEU A 73 35.10 2.09 27.65
CA LEU A 73 35.65 3.26 27.00
C LEU A 73 36.39 4.13 28.02
N TYR A 74 37.59 4.56 27.67
CA TYR A 74 38.46 5.43 28.47
C TYR A 74 38.89 6.65 27.66
N TRP A 75 39.15 7.75 28.35
CA TRP A 75 39.74 8.97 27.80
C TRP A 75 41.12 9.18 28.41
N GLY A 76 42.14 9.29 27.56
CA GLY A 76 43.52 9.55 27.99
C GLY A 76 44.10 10.79 27.34
N ARG A 77 44.72 11.66 28.15
CA ARG A 77 45.41 12.87 27.68
C ARG A 77 46.65 13.21 28.52
N ARG A 78 47.60 13.93 27.92
CA ARG A 78 48.71 14.55 28.65
C ARG A 78 48.20 15.79 29.36
N LYS A 79 48.47 15.93 30.66
CA LYS A 79 48.21 17.18 31.37
C LYS A 79 49.42 18.11 31.17
N PRO A 80 49.23 19.39 30.84
CA PRO A 80 50.33 20.35 30.87
C PRO A 80 50.90 20.43 32.29
N ALA A 81 52.23 20.45 32.39
CA ALA A 81 52.92 20.58 33.67
C ALA A 81 52.54 21.89 34.35
N LYS A 82 52.24 21.84 35.66
CA LYS A 82 51.88 23.05 36.43
C LYS A 82 53.12 23.92 36.76
N LYS A 83 54.33 23.35 36.65
CA LYS A 83 55.63 23.98 36.90
C LYS A 83 56.63 23.50 35.84
N GLN A 84 57.69 24.29 35.61
CA GLN A 84 58.66 24.09 34.52
C GLN A 84 59.51 22.80 34.64
N ASP A 85 59.56 22.18 35.83
CA ASP A 85 60.33 20.95 36.12
C ASP A 85 59.47 19.69 36.38
N ASP A 86 58.15 19.75 36.23
CA ASP A 86 57.27 18.59 36.47
C ASP A 86 57.12 17.75 35.19
N PRO A 87 57.33 16.41 35.23
CA PRO A 87 57.11 15.57 34.06
C PRO A 87 55.61 15.56 33.67
N PRO A 88 55.29 15.44 32.37
CA PRO A 88 53.90 15.40 31.90
C PRO A 88 53.16 14.20 32.51
N HIS A 89 52.17 14.49 33.38
CA HIS A 89 51.32 13.46 33.95
C HIS A 89 50.23 13.02 32.96
N ILE A 90 50.07 11.72 32.78
CA ILE A 90 49.01 11.13 31.97
C ILE A 90 47.77 10.96 32.84
N ILE A 91 46.65 11.55 32.40
CA ILE A 91 45.35 11.32 33.04
C ILE A 91 44.59 10.31 32.20
N VAL A 92 44.01 9.30 32.86
CA VAL A 92 43.09 8.35 32.24
C VAL A 92 41.79 8.32 33.04
N GLU A 93 40.69 8.64 32.38
CA GLU A 93 39.34 8.70 32.96
C GLU A 93 38.46 7.63 32.30
N LYS A 94 37.66 6.92 33.11
CA LYS A 94 36.66 5.99 32.57
C LYS A 94 35.47 6.79 32.04
N CYS A 95 35.15 6.60 30.77
CA CYS A 95 34.05 7.32 30.11
C CYS A 95 32.81 6.46 29.92
N GLY A 96 32.94 5.14 29.86
CA GLY A 96 31.78 4.26 29.72
C GLY A 96 32.07 2.82 30.12
N ASN A 97 31.06 2.13 30.65
CA ASN A 97 31.13 0.71 31.00
C ASN A 97 30.69 -0.22 29.84
N PHE A 98 30.99 0.19 28.61
CA PHE A 98 30.60 -0.49 27.38
C PHE A 98 31.58 -0.18 26.25
N VAL A 99 31.52 -0.96 25.18
CA VAL A 99 32.10 -0.62 23.88
C VAL A 99 31.00 -0.39 22.85
N LEU A 100 31.31 0.43 21.84
CA LEU A 100 30.35 0.87 20.84
C LEU A 100 30.92 0.75 19.43
N ARG A 101 30.09 0.31 18.49
CA ARG A 101 30.36 0.33 17.05
C ARG A 101 29.17 0.97 16.34
N VAL A 102 29.44 1.69 15.25
CA VAL A 102 28.37 2.14 14.35
C VAL A 102 28.00 0.96 13.46
N ASP A 103 26.74 0.54 13.51
CA ASP A 103 26.24 -0.54 12.66
C ASP A 103 25.96 -0.03 11.24
N HIS A 104 25.20 1.07 11.15
CA HIS A 104 24.88 1.78 9.90
C HIS A 104 24.42 3.22 10.18
N PHE A 105 24.48 4.07 9.15
CA PHE A 105 23.82 5.37 9.14
C PHE A 105 22.48 5.25 8.42
N GLN A 106 21.39 5.51 9.13
CA GLN A 106 20.04 5.43 8.59
C GLN A 106 19.63 6.77 7.98
N ARG A 107 19.48 6.82 6.65
CA ARG A 107 18.98 7.99 5.91
C ARG A 107 17.46 7.93 5.79
N ARG A 108 16.78 9.05 6.05
CA ARG A 108 15.36 9.26 5.74
C ARG A 108 15.24 10.27 4.60
N ASP A 109 14.43 9.92 3.61
CA ASP A 109 14.28 10.70 2.38
C ASP A 109 12.95 11.50 2.35
N GLU A 110 12.32 11.72 3.53
CA GLU A 110 11.08 12.51 3.68
C GLU A 110 11.20 13.91 3.04
N THR A 111 12.40 14.51 3.06
CA THR A 111 12.74 15.71 2.29
C THR A 111 14.03 15.44 1.50
N PRO A 112 13.96 15.19 0.18
CA PRO A 112 15.15 14.88 -0.64
C PRO A 112 16.27 15.92 -0.55
N ASP A 113 15.92 17.20 -0.45
CA ASP A 113 16.88 18.32 -0.39
C ASP A 113 17.49 18.53 1.00
N CYS A 114 16.95 17.89 2.05
CA CYS A 114 17.44 17.99 3.42
C CYS A 114 17.32 16.61 4.10
N PRO A 115 18.20 15.65 3.75
CA PRO A 115 18.12 14.30 4.29
C PRO A 115 18.45 14.30 5.79
N GLU A 116 17.60 13.63 6.57
CA GLU A 116 17.86 13.41 7.99
C GLU A 116 18.59 12.09 8.20
N PHE A 117 19.70 12.14 8.93
CA PHE A 117 20.45 10.95 9.33
C PHE A 117 20.15 10.58 10.78
N ARG A 118 19.94 9.28 10.99
CA ARG A 118 19.96 8.65 12.31
C ARG A 118 21.09 7.65 12.37
N ILE A 119 21.60 7.39 13.56
CA ILE A 119 22.80 6.56 13.74
C ILE A 119 22.39 5.29 14.45
N ALA A 120 22.56 4.13 13.80
CA ALA A 120 22.36 2.84 14.44
C ALA A 120 23.63 2.44 15.19
N LEU A 121 23.52 2.40 16.51
CA LEU A 121 24.61 2.11 17.43
C LEU A 121 24.47 0.69 17.95
N LYS A 122 25.56 -0.06 17.82
CA LYS A 122 25.72 -1.39 18.38
C LYS A 122 26.55 -1.28 19.66
N VAL A 123 25.92 -1.51 20.80
CA VAL A 123 26.48 -1.28 22.13
C VAL A 123 26.62 -2.61 22.86
N LYS A 124 27.82 -2.88 23.36
CA LYS A 124 28.12 -4.08 24.15
C LYS A 124 28.55 -3.67 25.56
N PRO A 125 27.70 -3.83 26.58
CA PRO A 125 28.08 -3.64 27.97
C PRO A 125 29.12 -4.66 28.42
N ILE A 126 29.84 -4.37 29.50
CA ILE A 126 30.67 -5.37 30.20
C ILE A 126 29.79 -6.52 30.72
N LYS A 127 28.62 -6.18 31.28
CA LYS A 127 27.66 -7.12 31.84
C LYS A 127 26.31 -6.91 31.16
N GLY A 128 25.83 -7.91 30.43
CA GLY A 128 24.53 -7.88 29.78
C GLY A 128 24.58 -8.20 28.29
N PRO A 129 23.41 -8.29 27.64
CA PRO A 129 23.32 -8.56 26.23
C PRO A 129 23.79 -7.36 25.39
N GLU A 130 24.30 -7.66 24.21
CA GLU A 130 24.58 -6.65 23.18
C GLU A 130 23.26 -6.11 22.62
N THR A 131 23.16 -4.80 22.48
CA THR A 131 21.96 -4.11 22.00
C THR A 131 22.26 -3.30 20.74
N ILE A 132 21.26 -3.17 19.88
CA ILE A 132 21.30 -2.28 18.70
C ILE A 132 20.12 -1.34 18.79
N PHE A 133 20.38 -0.04 18.76
CA PHE A 133 19.34 0.99 18.75
C PHE A 133 19.71 2.15 17.83
N THR A 134 18.70 2.91 17.40
CA THR A 134 18.87 4.07 16.54
C THR A 134 18.81 5.35 17.38
N ALA A 135 19.83 6.20 17.28
CA ALA A 135 19.93 7.49 17.95
C ALA A 135 19.80 8.66 16.96
N ARG A 136 19.23 9.78 17.42
CA ARG A 136 19.22 11.08 16.72
C ARG A 136 20.45 11.89 17.11
N ALA A 137 20.87 12.82 16.25
CA ALA A 137 22.00 13.70 16.53
C ALA A 137 21.88 14.45 17.88
N ARG A 138 20.68 14.96 18.20
CA ARG A 138 20.40 15.64 19.48
C ARG A 138 20.59 14.76 20.73
N GLU A 139 20.43 13.45 20.58
CA GLU A 139 20.55 12.50 21.70
C GLU A 139 22.02 12.16 21.99
N LEU A 140 22.91 12.46 21.04
CA LEU A 140 24.35 12.22 21.15
C LEU A 140 25.15 13.53 21.35
N SER A 141 24.50 14.69 21.32
CA SER A 141 25.19 15.99 21.27
C SER A 141 25.77 16.46 22.60
N THR A 142 25.24 15.99 23.74
CA THR A 142 25.70 16.40 25.08
C THR A 142 25.94 15.19 25.98
N PRO A 143 26.84 15.31 26.99
CA PRO A 143 27.07 14.23 27.95
C PRO A 143 25.80 13.72 28.62
N SER A 144 24.94 14.63 29.10
CA SER A 144 23.69 14.27 29.79
C SER A 144 22.73 13.49 28.89
N ASN A 145 22.61 13.89 27.61
CA ASN A 145 21.75 13.19 26.65
C ASN A 145 22.31 11.80 26.33
N MET A 146 23.63 11.68 26.17
CA MET A 146 24.30 10.38 25.99
C MET A 146 24.06 9.47 27.19
N THR A 147 24.24 9.97 28.42
CA THR A 147 23.97 9.20 29.64
C THR A 147 22.53 8.69 29.66
N ALA A 148 21.56 9.55 29.35
CA ALA A 148 20.15 9.17 29.31
C ALA A 148 19.87 8.07 28.26
N ILE A 149 20.30 8.25 27.00
CA ILE A 149 19.99 7.29 25.93
C ILE A 149 20.68 5.93 26.13
N PHE A 150 21.93 5.90 26.61
CA PHE A 150 22.62 4.63 26.87
C PHE A 150 22.01 3.87 28.05
N LEU A 151 21.50 4.57 29.07
CA LEU A 151 20.76 3.94 30.16
C LEU A 151 19.43 3.38 29.66
N GLU A 152 18.64 4.19 28.95
CA GLU A 152 17.31 3.81 28.44
C GLU A 152 17.37 2.65 27.45
N ARG A 153 18.34 2.66 26.53
CA ARG A 153 18.37 1.73 25.38
C ARG A 153 19.31 0.56 25.54
N SER A 154 20.28 0.64 26.46
CA SER A 154 21.34 -0.37 26.60
C SER A 154 21.70 -0.71 28.04
N CYS A 155 21.05 -0.12 29.05
CA CYS A 155 21.41 -0.30 30.46
C CYS A 155 22.90 -0.01 30.74
N CYS A 156 23.49 0.89 29.95
CA CYS A 156 24.90 1.28 30.00
C CYS A 156 25.03 2.70 30.51
N HIS A 157 26.15 3.00 31.16
CA HIS A 157 26.39 4.31 31.75
C HIS A 157 27.54 5.02 31.04
N TRP A 158 27.25 6.21 30.51
CA TRP A 158 28.23 7.17 30.01
C TRP A 158 28.58 8.17 31.11
N GLN A 159 29.88 8.28 31.39
CA GLN A 159 30.52 9.12 32.41
C GLN A 159 31.47 10.16 31.81
N GLY A 160 31.63 10.19 30.48
CA GLY A 160 32.53 11.12 29.82
C GLY A 160 32.03 12.56 29.84
N GLY A 161 32.93 13.51 30.09
CA GLY A 161 32.66 14.95 29.98
C GLY A 161 32.55 15.42 28.51
N ASN A 162 32.70 16.74 28.29
CA ASN A 162 32.55 17.35 26.96
C ASN A 162 33.60 16.85 25.95
N GLU A 163 34.88 16.76 26.33
CA GLU A 163 35.96 16.32 25.44
C GLU A 163 35.80 14.84 25.01
N PRO A 164 35.59 13.86 25.91
CA PRO A 164 35.29 12.48 25.50
C PRO A 164 34.05 12.36 24.62
N THR A 165 33.04 13.18 24.86
CA THR A 165 31.79 13.18 24.08
C THR A 165 32.05 13.65 22.65
N ALA A 166 32.80 14.74 22.46
CA ALA A 166 33.21 15.21 21.14
C ALA A 166 34.05 14.16 20.38
N ALA A 167 34.97 13.48 21.07
CA ALA A 167 35.77 12.42 20.46
C ALA A 167 34.95 11.17 20.10
N LEU A 168 33.94 10.82 20.90
CA LEU A 168 33.01 9.74 20.54
C LEU A 168 32.20 10.10 19.30
N LEU A 169 31.74 11.35 19.19
CA LEU A 169 31.06 11.85 17.98
C LEU A 169 31.97 11.81 16.75
N GLU A 170 33.23 12.24 16.88
CA GLU A 170 34.23 12.14 15.80
C GLU A 170 34.44 10.67 15.37
N LYS A 171 34.55 9.75 16.33
CA LYS A 171 34.65 8.31 16.07
C LYS A 171 33.40 7.76 15.36
N ILE A 172 32.21 8.24 15.73
CA ILE A 172 30.95 7.84 15.11
C ILE A 172 30.90 8.34 13.66
N VAL A 173 31.19 9.62 13.40
CA VAL A 173 31.13 10.22 12.06
C VAL A 173 32.16 9.58 11.11
N ASN A 174 33.36 9.30 11.61
CA ASN A 174 34.44 8.67 10.83
C ASN A 174 34.30 7.15 10.70
N ALA A 175 33.24 6.55 11.23
CA ALA A 175 33.03 5.11 11.13
C ALA A 175 32.78 4.70 9.67
N LYS A 176 33.49 3.66 9.21
CA LYS A 176 33.27 3.04 7.88
C LYS A 176 32.03 2.12 7.90
N ALA A 177 30.88 2.70 8.21
CA ALA A 177 29.59 2.00 8.25
C ALA A 177 28.75 2.34 7.00
N PRO A 178 27.93 1.40 6.49
CA PRO A 178 27.10 1.66 5.32
C PRO A 178 26.01 2.70 5.64
N VAL A 179 25.62 3.46 4.61
CA VAL A 179 24.42 4.30 4.65
C VAL A 179 23.25 3.44 4.16
N VAL A 180 22.19 3.39 4.96
CA VAL A 180 21.02 2.55 4.74
C VAL A 180 19.80 3.45 4.68
N ARG A 181 19.02 3.37 3.61
CA ARG A 181 17.77 4.10 3.52
C ARG A 181 16.64 3.32 4.17
N GLN A 182 15.88 3.99 5.03
CA GLN A 182 14.68 3.41 5.61
C GLN A 182 13.51 3.52 4.63
N MET A 183 12.90 2.38 4.31
CA MET A 183 11.67 2.35 3.54
C MET A 183 10.49 2.85 4.39
N GLU A 184 9.55 3.52 3.73
CA GLU A 184 8.33 4.10 4.33
C GLU A 184 7.06 3.29 4.00
N SER A 185 7.14 2.42 2.99
CA SER A 185 6.07 1.57 2.51
C SER A 185 6.60 0.18 2.16
N ILE A 186 5.70 -0.79 2.06
CA ILE A 186 5.97 -2.12 1.50
C ILE A 186 5.70 -2.12 -0.01
N GLY A 187 6.44 -2.95 -0.76
CA GLY A 187 6.27 -3.10 -2.20
C GLY A 187 7.33 -2.32 -3.00
N LEU A 188 6.93 -1.69 -4.10
CA LEU A 188 7.86 -1.03 -5.01
C LEU A 188 8.54 0.19 -4.39
N ASP A 189 9.86 0.13 -4.30
CA ASP A 189 10.68 1.30 -4.09
C ASP A 189 10.99 1.99 -5.42
N VAL A 190 10.41 3.17 -5.65
CA VAL A 190 10.54 3.89 -6.94
C VAL A 190 11.99 4.26 -7.25
N ALA A 191 12.79 4.63 -6.24
CA ALA A 191 14.18 5.07 -6.44
C ALA A 191 15.09 3.94 -6.97
N THR A 192 15.03 2.77 -6.34
CA THR A 192 15.83 1.60 -6.74
C THR A 192 15.10 0.70 -7.72
N GLY A 193 13.80 0.89 -7.94
CA GLY A 193 12.96 0.02 -8.75
C GLY A 193 12.79 -1.39 -8.17
N CYS A 194 13.22 -1.68 -6.95
CA CYS A 194 13.10 -3.01 -6.33
C CYS A 194 11.76 -3.13 -5.56
N TYR A 195 11.15 -4.31 -5.56
CA TYR A 195 10.03 -4.58 -4.65
C TYR A 195 10.57 -5.10 -3.34
N VAL A 196 10.35 -4.38 -2.26
CA VAL A 196 10.92 -4.69 -0.94
C VAL A 196 9.81 -5.13 0.01
N PHE A 197 9.93 -6.35 0.50
CA PHE A 197 9.09 -6.92 1.56
C PHE A 197 9.95 -7.15 2.82
N PRO A 198 9.34 -7.31 4.00
CA PRO A 198 10.07 -7.54 5.24
C PRO A 198 11.03 -8.72 5.25
N THR A 199 10.75 -9.77 4.46
CA THR A 199 11.51 -11.04 4.47
C THR A 199 12.22 -11.35 3.15
N PHE A 200 11.89 -10.66 2.06
CA PHE A 200 12.52 -10.83 0.75
C PHE A 200 12.40 -9.55 -0.09
N MET A 201 13.19 -9.45 -1.14
CA MET A 201 13.15 -8.37 -2.12
C MET A 201 13.16 -8.97 -3.53
N ILE A 202 12.49 -8.33 -4.49
CA ILE A 202 12.63 -8.63 -5.92
C ILE A 202 13.37 -7.47 -6.58
N ASP A 203 14.51 -7.79 -7.19
CA ASP A 203 15.31 -6.80 -7.91
C ASP A 203 14.69 -6.40 -9.27
N ARG A 204 15.35 -5.49 -10.00
CA ARG A 204 14.89 -5.06 -11.33
C ARG A 204 14.86 -6.17 -12.37
N SER A 205 15.68 -7.20 -12.21
CA SER A 205 15.70 -8.35 -13.12
C SER A 205 14.61 -9.38 -12.82
N GLY A 206 13.86 -9.20 -11.73
CA GLY A 206 12.85 -10.16 -11.28
C GLY A 206 13.38 -11.22 -10.33
N LYS A 207 14.64 -11.11 -9.88
CA LYS A 207 15.25 -12.11 -9.00
C LYS A 207 14.95 -11.84 -7.54
N ALA A 208 14.60 -12.90 -6.81
CA ALA A 208 14.44 -12.86 -5.36
C ALA A 208 15.79 -12.77 -4.64
N VAL A 209 15.90 -11.81 -3.71
CA VAL A 209 17.04 -11.52 -2.85
C VAL A 209 16.57 -11.51 -1.40
N PHE A 210 17.38 -12.08 -0.50
CA PHE A 210 17.05 -12.16 0.94
C PHE A 210 17.89 -11.17 1.74
N PRO A 211 17.38 -10.70 2.88
CA PRO A 211 18.10 -9.74 3.69
C PRO A 211 19.32 -10.39 4.34
N ASP A 212 20.30 -9.58 4.71
CA ASP A 212 21.45 -10.02 5.48
C ASP A 212 21.09 -10.36 6.94
N LYS A 213 22.10 -10.73 7.75
CA LYS A 213 21.94 -11.03 9.19
C LYS A 213 21.38 -9.86 10.01
N ARG A 214 21.41 -8.63 9.48
CA ARG A 214 20.90 -7.41 10.11
C ARG A 214 19.48 -7.08 9.64
N GLY A 215 18.92 -7.86 8.70
CA GLY A 215 17.61 -7.61 8.12
C GLY A 215 17.61 -6.52 7.04
N MET A 216 18.75 -6.25 6.40
CA MET A 216 18.90 -5.22 5.38
C MET A 216 19.10 -5.84 3.99
N PHE A 217 18.60 -5.17 2.95
CA PHE A 217 18.81 -5.56 1.56
C PHE A 217 19.88 -4.70 0.90
N GLN A 218 20.70 -5.32 0.06
CA GLN A 218 21.59 -4.60 -0.84
C GLN A 218 20.87 -4.45 -2.19
N ALA A 219 20.34 -3.25 -2.47
CA ALA A 219 19.60 -2.98 -3.72
C ALA A 219 20.55 -2.66 -4.89
N THR A 220 21.65 -1.95 -4.61
CA THR A 220 22.74 -1.70 -5.57
C THR A 220 24.09 -1.90 -4.88
N ARG A 221 25.20 -1.65 -5.58
CA ARG A 221 26.53 -1.71 -4.96
C ARG A 221 26.67 -0.75 -3.76
N SER A 222 25.97 0.38 -3.80
CA SER A 222 26.04 1.44 -2.78
C SER A 222 24.77 1.59 -1.94
N ASP A 223 23.61 1.18 -2.45
CA ASP A 223 22.33 1.40 -1.78
C ASP A 223 21.91 0.20 -0.94
N PHE A 224 21.83 0.42 0.37
CA PHE A 224 21.23 -0.51 1.30
C PHE A 224 19.84 -0.04 1.70
N LEU A 225 18.89 -0.96 1.72
CA LEU A 225 17.50 -0.71 2.09
C LEU A 225 17.17 -1.45 3.38
N ARG A 226 16.59 -0.72 4.33
CA ARG A 226 15.95 -1.32 5.50
C ARG A 226 14.45 -1.40 5.21
N PRO A 227 13.87 -2.61 5.10
CA PRO A 227 12.45 -2.77 4.84
C PRO A 227 11.61 -2.09 5.90
N TRP A 228 10.46 -1.58 5.47
CA TRP A 228 9.47 -1.02 6.37
C TRP A 228 8.79 -2.16 7.14
N LYS A 229 8.46 -1.93 8.41
CA LYS A 229 7.79 -2.91 9.27
C LYS A 229 6.69 -2.19 10.03
N ASP A 230 5.47 -2.70 9.92
CA ASP A 230 4.32 -2.28 10.71
C ASP A 230 3.79 -3.51 11.46
N PRO A 231 3.59 -3.42 12.78
CA PRO A 231 3.03 -4.52 13.56
C PRO A 231 1.66 -5.01 13.07
N GLU A 232 0.85 -4.15 12.44
CA GLU A 232 -0.49 -4.48 11.93
C GLU A 232 -0.47 -5.04 10.49
N LEU A 233 0.60 -4.78 9.71
CA LEU A 233 0.70 -5.26 8.33
C LEU A 233 1.62 -6.48 8.24
N HIS A 234 1.02 -7.67 8.16
CA HIS A 234 1.74 -8.93 8.04
C HIS A 234 2.06 -9.25 6.58
N ALA A 235 3.36 -9.29 6.25
CA ALA A 235 3.83 -9.76 4.96
C ALA A 235 4.04 -11.28 4.97
N ILE A 236 3.63 -11.94 3.90
CA ILE A 236 3.79 -13.38 3.72
C ILE A 236 5.16 -13.65 3.09
N HIS A 237 5.88 -14.62 3.63
CA HIS A 237 7.07 -15.16 2.97
C HIS A 237 6.65 -16.18 1.90
N PRO A 238 6.94 -15.97 0.61
CA PRO A 238 6.55 -16.88 -0.45
C PRO A 238 7.35 -18.18 -0.40
N GLU A 239 6.72 -19.29 -0.76
CA GLU A 239 7.42 -20.55 -0.99
C GLU A 239 8.33 -20.43 -2.23
N LEU A 240 9.59 -20.86 -2.08
CA LEU A 240 10.60 -20.79 -3.14
C LEU A 240 10.71 -22.14 -3.85
N GLY A 241 10.83 -22.12 -5.18
CA GLY A 241 11.17 -23.30 -5.98
C GLY A 241 9.99 -24.14 -6.49
N GLY A 242 8.74 -23.74 -6.23
CA GLY A 242 7.53 -24.34 -6.82
C GLY A 242 6.80 -23.38 -7.75
N ASP A 243 6.64 -23.75 -9.02
CA ASP A 243 5.84 -22.97 -9.99
C ASP A 243 4.36 -23.42 -9.91
N HIS A 244 3.65 -22.85 -8.96
CA HIS A 244 2.23 -23.14 -8.71
C HIS A 244 1.30 -22.13 -9.41
N ALA A 245 1.84 -21.21 -10.21
CA ALA A 245 1.07 -20.08 -10.71
C ALA A 245 -0.14 -20.51 -11.55
N ARG A 246 0.06 -21.51 -12.43
CA ARG A 246 -1.00 -22.10 -13.24
C ARG A 246 -2.06 -22.81 -12.40
N GLU A 247 -1.64 -23.66 -11.47
CA GLU A 247 -2.55 -24.40 -10.57
C GLU A 247 -3.42 -23.44 -9.73
N ILE A 248 -2.81 -22.41 -9.17
CA ILE A 248 -3.51 -21.37 -8.39
C ILE A 248 -4.52 -20.64 -9.28
N TYR A 249 -4.10 -20.23 -10.49
CA TYR A 249 -4.97 -19.55 -11.44
C TYR A 249 -6.18 -20.43 -11.83
N ASP A 250 -5.94 -21.70 -12.18
CA ASP A 250 -6.97 -22.66 -12.57
C ASP A 250 -7.98 -22.89 -11.43
N LEU A 251 -7.51 -23.01 -10.20
CA LEU A 251 -8.39 -23.15 -9.03
C LEU A 251 -9.22 -21.88 -8.76
N ILE A 252 -8.65 -20.69 -8.97
CA ILE A 252 -9.38 -19.42 -8.81
C ILE A 252 -10.51 -19.30 -9.85
N ILE A 253 -10.23 -19.57 -11.12
CA ILE A 253 -11.27 -19.49 -12.17
C ILE A 253 -12.35 -20.56 -12.00
N GLN A 254 -12.01 -21.72 -11.44
CA GLN A 254 -12.99 -22.75 -11.08
C GLN A 254 -13.82 -22.36 -9.86
N ALA A 255 -13.23 -21.71 -8.86
CA ALA A 255 -13.92 -21.33 -7.62
C ALA A 255 -14.80 -20.08 -7.76
N TYR A 256 -14.38 -19.10 -8.57
CA TYR A 256 -15.05 -17.79 -8.68
C TYR A 256 -15.65 -17.52 -10.07
N GLY A 257 -15.51 -18.49 -10.98
CA GLY A 257 -15.94 -18.40 -12.37
C GLY A 257 -14.88 -17.77 -13.27
N PHE A 258 -14.83 -18.20 -14.53
CA PHE A 258 -13.80 -17.80 -15.50
C PHE A 258 -13.68 -16.28 -15.63
N GLU A 259 -14.79 -15.59 -15.92
CA GLU A 259 -14.78 -14.13 -16.10
C GLU A 259 -14.29 -13.38 -14.85
N ARG A 260 -14.93 -13.59 -13.70
CA ARG A 260 -14.62 -12.82 -12.48
C ARG A 260 -13.27 -13.20 -11.88
N GLY A 261 -12.99 -14.50 -11.78
CA GLY A 261 -11.75 -15.02 -11.25
C GLY A 261 -10.55 -14.54 -12.07
N ALA A 262 -10.64 -14.66 -13.40
CA ALA A 262 -9.55 -14.22 -14.28
C ALA A 262 -9.36 -12.70 -14.25
N VAL A 263 -10.43 -11.91 -14.38
CA VAL A 263 -10.33 -10.44 -14.37
C VAL A 263 -9.74 -9.93 -13.05
N ALA A 264 -10.16 -10.49 -11.90
CA ALA A 264 -9.62 -10.10 -10.60
C ALA A 264 -8.14 -10.44 -10.45
N VAL A 265 -7.70 -11.64 -10.83
CA VAL A 265 -6.28 -12.03 -10.77
C VAL A 265 -5.43 -11.16 -11.70
N VAL A 266 -5.92 -10.90 -12.91
CA VAL A 266 -5.23 -10.03 -13.88
C VAL A 266 -5.16 -8.59 -13.38
N TRP A 267 -6.21 -8.07 -12.75
CA TRP A 267 -6.19 -6.73 -12.18
C TRP A 267 -5.17 -6.60 -11.02
N ILE A 268 -4.99 -7.66 -10.21
CA ILE A 268 -3.93 -7.67 -9.17
C ILE A 268 -2.56 -7.67 -9.82
N PHE A 269 -2.36 -8.53 -10.82
CA PHE A 269 -1.11 -8.55 -11.58
C PHE A 269 -0.80 -7.16 -12.18
N LEU A 270 -1.81 -6.51 -12.76
CA LEU A 270 -1.74 -5.14 -13.25
C LEU A 270 -1.34 -4.15 -12.16
N SER A 271 -1.91 -4.28 -10.95
CA SER A 271 -1.65 -3.38 -9.81
C SER A 271 -0.19 -3.36 -9.38
N TRP A 272 0.56 -4.43 -9.63
CA TRP A 272 1.97 -4.45 -9.32
C TRP A 272 2.75 -3.42 -10.14
N PHE A 273 2.28 -3.12 -11.34
CA PHE A 273 2.90 -2.17 -12.27
C PHE A 273 2.19 -0.80 -12.29
N VAL A 274 1.34 -0.50 -11.29
CA VAL A 274 0.55 0.75 -11.23
C VAL A 274 1.39 2.01 -11.42
N ASN A 275 2.61 2.06 -10.86
CA ASN A 275 3.50 3.21 -11.01
C ASN A 275 3.94 3.42 -12.46
N ALA A 276 4.28 2.33 -13.17
CA ALA A 276 4.69 2.39 -14.57
C ALA A 276 3.50 2.74 -15.47
N ILE A 277 2.34 2.12 -15.22
CA ILE A 277 1.12 2.35 -15.98
C ILE A 277 0.64 3.79 -15.82
N LYS A 278 0.57 4.33 -14.59
CA LYS A 278 0.17 5.72 -14.36
C LYS A 278 1.13 6.71 -14.98
N LYS A 279 2.44 6.44 -14.94
CA LYS A 279 3.45 7.30 -15.57
C LYS A 279 3.26 7.38 -17.09
N GLU A 280 2.88 6.28 -17.73
CA GLU A 280 2.75 6.20 -19.18
C GLU A 280 1.36 6.61 -19.69
N LEU A 281 0.29 6.14 -19.04
CA LEU A 281 -1.09 6.35 -19.48
C LEU A 281 -1.82 7.48 -18.71
N GLY A 282 -1.27 7.93 -17.59
CA GLY A 282 -1.88 8.96 -16.74
C GLY A 282 -3.00 8.46 -15.83
N TYR A 283 -3.35 7.17 -15.87
CA TYR A 283 -4.45 6.61 -15.08
C TYR A 283 -4.26 5.14 -14.68
N PHE A 284 -5.10 4.67 -13.74
CA PHE A 284 -5.24 3.26 -13.38
C PHE A 284 -6.67 2.93 -12.91
N PRO A 285 -7.32 1.86 -13.43
CA PRO A 285 -8.70 1.50 -13.09
C PRO A 285 -8.88 1.04 -11.65
N PHE A 286 -9.97 1.46 -11.02
CA PHE A 286 -10.44 0.84 -9.78
C PHE A 286 -11.08 -0.53 -10.04
N LEU A 287 -11.08 -1.39 -9.03
CA LEU A 287 -11.81 -2.66 -9.05
C LEU A 287 -12.93 -2.64 -8.00
N SER A 288 -14.17 -2.95 -8.39
CA SER A 288 -15.29 -3.15 -7.46
C SER A 288 -15.67 -4.62 -7.40
N LEU A 289 -15.62 -5.22 -6.22
CA LEU A 289 -16.15 -6.55 -5.91
C LEU A 289 -17.44 -6.35 -5.09
N TYR A 290 -18.59 -6.54 -5.72
CA TYR A 290 -19.89 -6.26 -5.10
C TYR A 290 -20.89 -7.39 -5.28
N GLY A 291 -22.01 -7.35 -4.56
CA GLY A 291 -23.11 -8.29 -4.70
C GLY A 291 -23.52 -8.94 -3.37
N ASP A 292 -24.17 -10.09 -3.42
CA ASP A 292 -24.90 -10.62 -2.26
C ASP A 292 -23.99 -10.80 -1.02
N PRO A 293 -24.47 -10.49 0.20
CA PRO A 293 -23.80 -10.88 1.43
C PRO A 293 -23.52 -12.38 1.41
N THR A 294 -22.41 -12.82 2.01
CA THR A 294 -21.99 -14.24 2.05
C THR A 294 -21.73 -14.91 0.68
N ALA A 295 -21.60 -14.17 -0.42
CA ALA A 295 -21.19 -14.71 -1.73
C ALA A 295 -19.67 -15.03 -1.86
N GLY A 296 -18.93 -15.08 -0.74
CA GLY A 296 -17.50 -15.43 -0.73
C GLY A 296 -16.51 -14.29 -1.02
N LYS A 297 -16.96 -13.03 -1.11
CA LYS A 297 -16.11 -11.86 -1.43
C LYS A 297 -14.94 -11.66 -0.45
N THR A 298 -15.21 -11.73 0.85
CA THR A 298 -14.19 -11.66 1.92
C THR A 298 -13.13 -12.77 1.79
N ALA A 299 -13.55 -14.00 1.52
CA ALA A 299 -12.60 -15.09 1.31
C ALA A 299 -11.77 -14.86 0.04
N PHE A 300 -12.41 -14.32 -1.00
CA PHE A 300 -11.73 -14.01 -2.25
C PHE A 300 -10.65 -12.94 -2.05
N ILE A 301 -10.98 -11.81 -1.43
CA ILE A 301 -10.02 -10.72 -1.25
C ILE A 301 -8.82 -11.13 -0.38
N ARG A 302 -9.01 -12.04 0.59
CA ARG A 302 -7.90 -12.63 1.36
C ARG A 302 -6.96 -13.46 0.49
N ILE A 303 -7.51 -14.27 -0.42
CA ILE A 303 -6.71 -15.03 -1.40
C ILE A 303 -5.94 -14.05 -2.30
N LEU A 304 -6.63 -13.03 -2.83
CA LEU A 304 -6.05 -12.00 -3.68
C LEU A 304 -4.91 -11.22 -3.00
N ASN A 305 -5.07 -10.86 -1.72
CA ASN A 305 -3.99 -10.26 -0.93
C ASN A 305 -2.81 -11.23 -0.74
N ALA A 306 -3.09 -12.52 -0.52
CA ALA A 306 -2.05 -13.53 -0.38
C ALA A 306 -1.23 -13.68 -1.68
N LEU A 307 -1.85 -13.59 -2.85
CA LEU A 307 -1.15 -13.61 -4.15
C LEU A 307 -0.14 -12.45 -4.32
N GLN A 308 -0.31 -11.35 -3.59
CA GLN A 308 0.62 -10.21 -3.56
C GLN A 308 1.47 -10.16 -2.28
N CYS A 309 1.59 -11.29 -1.58
CA CYS A 309 2.40 -11.46 -0.37
C CYS A 309 1.92 -10.67 0.86
N ILE A 310 0.62 -10.37 0.95
CA ILE A 310 0.02 -9.63 2.07
C ILE A 310 -0.99 -10.52 2.81
N GLN A 311 -0.88 -10.62 4.13
CA GLN A 311 -1.80 -11.36 4.98
C GLN A 311 -2.81 -10.41 5.66
N GLU A 312 -3.73 -9.90 4.84
CA GLU A 312 -4.79 -8.98 5.27
C GLU A 312 -6.05 -9.22 4.41
N GLU A 313 -7.21 -8.83 4.92
CA GLU A 313 -8.45 -8.77 4.14
C GLU A 313 -8.59 -7.44 3.39
N GLY A 314 -8.39 -6.33 4.09
CA GLY A 314 -8.42 -4.98 3.58
C GLY A 314 -8.49 -3.97 4.72
N LEU A 315 -8.52 -2.69 4.37
CA LEU A 315 -8.73 -1.61 5.32
C LEU A 315 -10.24 -1.41 5.52
N PRO A 316 -10.77 -1.55 6.75
CA PRO A 316 -12.15 -1.22 7.03
C PRO A 316 -12.34 0.30 6.89
N ILE A 317 -13.37 0.71 6.15
CA ILE A 317 -13.79 2.11 6.08
C ILE A 317 -14.65 2.40 7.33
N ALA A 318 -14.01 2.43 8.50
CA ALA A 318 -14.68 2.74 9.76
C ALA A 318 -14.64 4.25 10.04
N SER A 319 -15.77 4.80 10.49
CA SER A 319 -15.94 6.21 10.90
C SER A 319 -15.09 6.63 12.10
N THR A 320 -14.43 5.68 12.76
CA THR A 320 -13.54 5.89 13.92
C THR A 320 -12.11 6.25 13.54
N SER A 321 -11.70 6.06 12.28
CA SER A 321 -10.37 6.44 11.81
C SER A 321 -10.32 7.91 11.40
N THR A 322 -9.32 8.66 11.88
CA THR A 322 -9.12 10.04 11.41
C THR A 322 -8.69 10.05 9.94
N ARG A 323 -9.12 11.06 9.17
CA ARG A 323 -8.78 11.22 7.75
C ARG A 323 -7.27 11.06 7.47
N LYS A 324 -6.43 11.75 8.26
CA LYS A 324 -4.96 11.67 8.15
C LYS A 324 -4.44 10.26 8.45
N GLY A 325 -5.10 9.52 9.34
CA GLY A 325 -4.79 8.12 9.62
C GLY A 325 -5.09 7.21 8.43
N GLY A 326 -6.26 7.38 7.80
CA GLY A 326 -6.65 6.64 6.60
C GLY A 326 -5.71 6.90 5.42
N GLU A 327 -5.39 8.18 5.15
CA GLU A 327 -4.41 8.58 4.12
C GLU A 327 -3.04 7.94 4.39
N ARG A 328 -2.57 7.90 5.64
CA ARG A 328 -1.31 7.20 5.99
C ARG A 328 -1.38 5.70 5.73
N LYS A 329 -2.49 5.02 6.08
CA LYS A 329 -2.63 3.59 5.76
C LYS A 329 -2.61 3.32 4.25
N LEU A 330 -3.19 4.23 3.45
CA LEU A 330 -3.14 4.14 1.99
C LEU A 330 -1.74 4.38 1.39
N SER A 331 -0.87 5.16 2.07
CA SER A 331 0.51 5.39 1.62
C SER A 331 1.49 4.30 2.02
N GLN A 332 1.08 3.34 2.86
CA GLN A 332 1.95 2.27 3.37
C GLN A 332 2.27 1.20 2.32
N ARG A 333 1.69 1.28 1.12
CA ARG A 333 1.94 0.36 0.01
C ARG A 333 2.32 1.13 -1.25
N SER A 334 3.17 0.51 -2.06
CA SER A 334 3.58 1.00 -3.38
C SER A 334 3.69 -0.18 -4.34
N GLY A 335 3.24 -0.02 -5.59
CA GLY A 335 3.26 -1.11 -6.57
C GLY A 335 2.44 -2.33 -6.13
N LEU A 336 1.32 -2.11 -5.43
CA LEU A 336 0.43 -3.14 -4.88
C LEU A 336 -1.01 -2.59 -4.86
N PHE A 337 -2.00 -3.44 -4.64
CA PHE A 337 -3.36 -2.96 -4.39
C PHE A 337 -3.70 -2.88 -2.90
N ILE A 338 -4.69 -2.03 -2.59
CA ILE A 338 -5.31 -1.90 -1.28
C ILE A 338 -6.79 -2.17 -1.41
N ALA A 339 -7.30 -3.12 -0.63
CA ALA A 339 -8.73 -3.38 -0.53
C ALA A 339 -9.35 -2.45 0.52
N LEU A 340 -10.48 -1.85 0.19
CA LEU A 340 -11.31 -1.09 1.10
C LEU A 340 -12.59 -1.87 1.38
N LEU A 341 -12.80 -2.24 2.63
CA LEU A 341 -13.92 -3.07 3.08
C LEU A 341 -15.04 -2.18 3.59
N GLU A 342 -16.27 -2.50 3.17
CA GLU A 342 -17.54 -2.00 3.73
C GLU A 342 -17.47 -0.50 4.09
N ALA A 343 -17.64 0.36 3.09
CA ALA A 343 -17.93 1.77 3.35
C ALA A 343 -19.16 1.84 4.24
N VAL A 344 -18.98 2.18 5.53
CA VAL A 344 -20.11 2.50 6.40
C VAL A 344 -20.70 3.79 5.85
N VAL A 345 -21.71 3.64 5.00
CA VAL A 345 -22.56 4.72 4.54
C VAL A 345 -23.49 5.06 5.69
N ASP A 346 -23.54 6.33 6.07
CA ASP A 346 -24.50 6.78 7.07
C ASP A 346 -25.94 6.70 6.52
N PRO A 347 -26.97 6.87 7.38
CA PRO A 347 -28.35 6.95 6.92
C PRO A 347 -28.60 8.03 5.86
N ASN A 348 -27.67 8.97 5.64
CA ASN A 348 -27.74 10.04 4.64
C ASN A 348 -26.98 9.73 3.34
N GLY A 349 -26.49 8.50 3.12
CA GLY A 349 -25.84 8.14 1.86
C GLY A 349 -24.39 8.63 1.75
N LYS A 350 -23.86 9.27 2.81
CA LYS A 350 -22.46 9.71 2.86
C LYS A 350 -21.68 8.73 3.71
N SER A 351 -20.58 8.19 3.19
CA SER A 351 -19.62 7.56 4.08
C SER A 351 -19.06 8.64 5.01
N LYS A 352 -19.31 8.50 6.32
CA LYS A 352 -18.74 9.43 7.34
C LYS A 352 -17.21 9.38 7.39
N ALA A 353 -16.60 8.34 6.81
CA ALA A 353 -15.17 8.12 6.84
C ALA A 353 -14.46 8.54 5.54
N PHE A 354 -15.08 8.41 4.36
CA PHE A 354 -14.41 8.61 3.06
C PHE A 354 -15.33 9.17 1.96
N ASP A 355 -14.86 10.21 1.27
CA ASP A 355 -15.54 10.79 0.11
C ASP A 355 -15.10 10.06 -1.18
N PHE A 356 -16.02 9.33 -1.83
CA PHE A 356 -15.75 8.57 -3.06
C PHE A 356 -15.35 9.48 -4.23
N ASP A 357 -15.87 10.71 -4.30
CA ASP A 357 -15.51 11.64 -5.37
C ASP A 357 -14.06 12.10 -5.23
N ARG A 358 -13.57 12.20 -3.99
CA ARG A 358 -12.14 12.44 -3.75
C ARG A 358 -11.28 11.25 -4.16
N LEU A 359 -11.74 10.01 -3.98
CA LEU A 359 -11.01 8.83 -4.44
C LEU A 359 -10.87 8.80 -5.96
N LEU A 360 -11.81 9.39 -6.72
CA LEU A 360 -11.67 9.49 -8.18
C LEU A 360 -10.40 10.23 -8.61
N THR A 361 -9.89 11.15 -7.80
CA THR A 361 -8.61 11.81 -8.08
C THR A 361 -7.44 10.81 -8.11
N LEU A 362 -7.52 9.73 -7.33
CA LEU A 362 -6.51 8.66 -7.27
C LEU A 362 -6.55 7.73 -8.47
N TYR A 363 -7.53 7.88 -9.37
CA TYR A 363 -7.50 7.25 -10.69
C TYR A 363 -6.27 7.74 -11.46
N ASN A 364 -5.92 9.02 -11.32
CA ASN A 364 -4.74 9.63 -11.90
C ASN A 364 -3.54 9.61 -10.92
N GLU A 365 -2.43 10.22 -11.30
CA GLU A 365 -1.23 10.40 -10.46
C GLU A 365 -1.37 11.59 -9.49
N ASN A 366 -2.35 11.55 -8.60
CA ASN A 366 -2.55 12.55 -7.56
C ASN A 366 -2.07 12.05 -6.18
N ALA A 367 -1.61 12.99 -5.34
CA ALA A 367 -1.25 12.72 -3.95
C ALA A 367 -2.51 12.51 -3.08
N LEU A 368 -2.39 11.70 -2.02
CA LEU A 368 -3.46 11.48 -1.03
C LEU A 368 -3.78 12.76 -0.25
N GLY A 369 -2.75 13.55 0.02
CA GLY A 369 -2.87 14.80 0.75
C GLY A 369 -1.59 15.63 0.65
N VAL A 370 -1.74 16.92 0.93
CA VAL A 370 -0.65 17.90 0.95
C VAL A 370 -0.66 18.55 2.34
N SER A 371 0.48 18.53 3.02
CA SER A 371 0.66 19.21 4.32
C SER A 371 1.67 20.34 4.19
N ALA A 372 1.40 21.48 4.82
CA ALA A 372 2.40 22.55 4.93
C ALA A 372 3.56 22.09 5.82
N LYS A 373 4.80 22.39 5.41
CA LYS A 373 5.97 22.17 6.25
C LYS A 373 6.03 23.27 7.32
N PHE A 374 6.42 22.91 8.55
CA PHE A 374 6.75 23.91 9.58
C PHE A 374 8.13 24.50 9.32
N SER A 375 8.26 25.21 8.20
CA SER A 375 9.46 25.96 7.80
C SER A 375 9.04 27.35 7.33
N ASN A 376 9.96 28.31 7.44
CA ASN A 376 9.74 29.68 6.94
C ASN A 376 9.70 29.76 5.40
N ASP A 377 10.02 28.66 4.70
CA ASP A 377 9.72 28.49 3.28
C ASP A 377 8.30 27.95 3.10
N ARG A 378 7.56 28.44 2.11
CA ARG A 378 6.18 27.98 1.81
C ARG A 378 6.16 26.58 1.17
N SER A 379 7.04 25.67 1.62
CA SER A 379 7.15 24.32 1.06
C SER A 379 6.03 23.41 1.60
N THR A 380 5.65 22.44 0.78
CA THR A 380 4.61 21.46 1.12
C THR A 380 5.17 20.04 1.01
N VAL A 381 4.73 19.17 1.91
CA VAL A 381 5.02 17.74 1.88
C VAL A 381 3.80 17.03 1.31
N GLN A 382 4.00 16.35 0.19
CA GLN A 382 2.96 15.54 -0.44
C GLN A 382 3.02 14.11 0.10
N LEU A 383 1.86 13.51 0.36
CA LEU A 383 1.75 12.10 0.67
C LEU A 383 1.42 11.34 -0.62
N PRO A 384 2.38 10.69 -1.28
CA PRO A 384 2.16 10.08 -2.58
C PRO A 384 1.21 8.87 -2.50
N PHE A 385 0.37 8.69 -3.53
CA PHE A 385 -0.40 7.47 -3.72
C PHE A 385 0.22 6.61 -4.82
N GLN A 386 0.83 5.50 -4.45
CA GLN A 386 1.57 4.64 -5.37
C GLN A 386 0.96 3.24 -5.48
N SER A 387 -0.32 3.09 -5.11
CA SER A 387 -1.04 1.82 -5.08
C SER A 387 -2.27 1.85 -6.00
N ALA A 388 -2.94 0.71 -6.12
CA ALA A 388 -4.27 0.58 -6.73
C ALA A 388 -5.36 0.40 -5.66
N LEU A 389 -6.62 0.75 -5.97
CA LEU A 389 -7.74 0.57 -5.04
C LEU A 389 -8.74 -0.48 -5.53
N CYS A 390 -9.06 -1.40 -4.62
CA CYS A 390 -10.14 -2.36 -4.75
C CYS A 390 -11.20 -2.07 -3.70
N PHE A 391 -12.48 -2.09 -4.08
CA PHE A 391 -13.62 -1.86 -3.22
C PHE A 391 -14.35 -3.18 -3.02
N VAL A 392 -14.63 -3.55 -1.77
CA VAL A 392 -15.37 -4.77 -1.43
C VAL A 392 -16.62 -4.39 -0.67
N GLN A 393 -17.79 -4.54 -1.31
CA GLN A 393 -19.07 -4.05 -0.79
C GLN A 393 -20.22 -5.02 -1.05
N ASN A 394 -21.36 -4.78 -0.41
CA ASN A 394 -22.59 -5.53 -0.71
C ASN A 394 -23.29 -4.93 -1.94
N ASP A 395 -23.41 -3.61 -1.98
CA ASP A 395 -23.97 -2.89 -3.12
C ASP A 395 -22.86 -2.17 -3.90
N GLU A 396 -23.11 -1.89 -5.18
CA GLU A 396 -22.15 -1.14 -6.00
C GLU A 396 -22.16 0.33 -5.56
N PRO A 397 -21.02 0.90 -5.08
CA PRO A 397 -21.00 2.27 -4.55
C PRO A 397 -20.97 3.35 -5.63
N PHE A 398 -20.80 2.98 -6.90
CA PHE A 398 -20.52 3.90 -8.00
C PHE A 398 -21.80 4.17 -8.80
N SER A 399 -22.48 5.26 -8.47
CA SER A 399 -23.76 5.63 -9.08
C SER A 399 -23.60 6.63 -10.23
N THR A 400 -22.65 7.57 -10.13
CA THR A 400 -22.50 8.64 -11.13
C THR A 400 -21.70 8.19 -12.35
N ARG A 401 -21.96 8.77 -13.52
CA ARG A 401 -21.20 8.51 -14.74
C ARG A 401 -19.67 8.64 -14.55
N PRO A 402 -19.12 9.73 -13.96
CA PRO A 402 -17.68 9.84 -13.72
C PRO A 402 -17.11 8.71 -12.85
N GLN A 403 -17.88 8.21 -11.88
CA GLN A 403 -17.47 7.07 -11.06
C GLN A 403 -17.46 5.78 -11.87
N ARG A 404 -18.54 5.51 -12.61
CA ARG A 404 -18.73 4.28 -13.39
C ARG A 404 -17.70 4.10 -14.51
N GLU A 405 -17.25 5.17 -15.17
CA GLU A 405 -16.24 5.13 -16.23
C GLU A 405 -14.83 4.68 -15.75
N ARG A 406 -14.55 4.84 -14.45
CA ARG A 406 -13.20 4.61 -13.86
C ARG A 406 -13.05 3.27 -13.15
N VAL A 407 -14.12 2.47 -13.08
CA VAL A 407 -14.17 1.24 -12.29
C VAL A 407 -14.53 0.02 -13.15
N ILE A 408 -13.82 -1.07 -12.90
CA ILE A 408 -14.16 -2.40 -13.40
C ILE A 408 -14.99 -3.09 -12.30
N SER A 409 -16.23 -3.45 -12.60
CA SER A 409 -17.16 -3.98 -11.59
C SER A 409 -17.41 -5.47 -11.80
N LEU A 410 -17.19 -6.27 -10.76
CA LEU A 410 -17.41 -7.70 -10.73
C LEU A 410 -18.51 -8.04 -9.72
N ARG A 411 -19.64 -8.55 -10.20
CA ARG A 411 -20.80 -8.91 -9.37
C ARG A 411 -20.73 -10.37 -8.92
N PHE A 412 -20.88 -10.61 -7.63
CA PHE A 412 -20.94 -11.94 -7.01
C PHE A 412 -22.37 -12.22 -6.53
N LYS A 413 -22.92 -13.38 -6.88
CA LYS A 413 -24.26 -13.81 -6.45
C LYS A 413 -24.16 -15.09 -5.64
N LYS A 414 -25.12 -15.32 -4.74
CA LYS A 414 -25.22 -16.60 -4.03
C LYS A 414 -25.44 -17.78 -4.97
N SER A 415 -26.12 -17.56 -6.10
CA SER A 415 -26.36 -18.59 -7.11
C SER A 415 -25.08 -19.12 -7.78
N ASP A 416 -23.95 -18.41 -7.65
CA ASP A 416 -22.65 -18.87 -8.15
C ASP A 416 -21.97 -19.92 -7.26
N LEU A 417 -22.50 -20.12 -6.05
CA LEU A 417 -21.98 -21.09 -5.07
C LEU A 417 -22.56 -22.48 -5.37
N THR A 418 -21.94 -23.18 -6.31
CA THR A 418 -22.29 -24.56 -6.68
C THR A 418 -21.38 -25.56 -5.94
N PRO A 419 -21.73 -26.87 -5.93
CA PRO A 419 -20.85 -27.90 -5.39
C PRO A 419 -19.45 -27.92 -6.07
N THR A 420 -19.39 -27.62 -7.37
CA THR A 420 -18.12 -27.58 -8.12
C THR A 420 -17.26 -26.39 -7.73
N THR A 421 -17.84 -25.18 -7.63
CA THR A 421 -17.09 -23.98 -7.20
C THR A 421 -16.63 -24.12 -5.76
N ARG A 422 -17.46 -24.70 -4.89
CA ARG A 422 -17.08 -25.01 -3.50
C ARG A 422 -15.93 -26.01 -3.40
N ALA A 423 -15.91 -27.07 -4.21
CA ALA A 423 -14.83 -28.05 -4.20
C ALA A 423 -13.48 -27.42 -4.63
N ALA A 424 -13.49 -26.58 -5.66
CA ALA A 424 -12.31 -25.83 -6.07
C ALA A 424 -11.84 -24.84 -4.98
N PHE A 425 -12.78 -24.13 -4.35
CA PHE A 425 -12.50 -23.22 -3.25
C PHE A 425 -11.86 -23.93 -2.04
N LEU A 426 -12.33 -25.13 -1.68
CA LEU A 426 -11.73 -25.91 -0.58
C LEU A 426 -10.30 -26.34 -0.89
N LYS A 427 -10.00 -26.76 -2.13
CA LYS A 427 -8.63 -27.06 -2.56
C LYS A 427 -7.74 -25.82 -2.47
N LEU A 428 -8.24 -24.69 -2.97
CA LEU A 428 -7.52 -23.41 -2.94
C LEU A 428 -7.26 -22.94 -1.50
N SER A 429 -8.24 -23.10 -0.60
CA SER A 429 -8.14 -22.71 0.82
C SER A 429 -7.20 -23.63 1.62
N ALA A 430 -6.90 -24.83 1.11
CA ALA A 430 -5.94 -25.73 1.73
C ALA A 430 -4.48 -25.33 1.47
N PHE A 431 -4.23 -24.42 0.51
CA PHE A 431 -2.89 -23.91 0.27
C PHE A 431 -2.42 -23.04 1.44
N THR A 432 -1.14 -23.19 1.77
CA THR A 432 -0.47 -22.29 2.73
C THR A 432 -0.47 -20.86 2.16
N PRO A 433 -0.45 -19.83 3.02
CA PRO A 433 -0.25 -18.46 2.54
C PRO A 433 1.01 -18.31 1.70
N GLY A 434 2.10 -18.99 2.06
CA GLY A 434 3.36 -18.99 1.32
C GLY A 434 3.23 -19.58 -0.09
N ARG A 435 2.44 -20.64 -0.27
CA ARG A 435 2.15 -21.22 -1.59
C ARG A 435 1.33 -20.27 -2.47
N LEU A 436 0.33 -19.58 -1.91
CA LEU A 436 -0.41 -18.55 -2.65
C LEU A 436 0.52 -17.39 -3.05
N ALA A 437 1.39 -16.94 -2.13
CA ALA A 437 2.37 -15.89 -2.38
C ALA A 437 3.45 -16.27 -3.41
N SER A 438 3.66 -17.56 -3.67
CA SER A 438 4.59 -17.99 -4.73
C SER A 438 4.12 -17.55 -6.14
N PHE A 439 2.84 -17.23 -6.29
CA PHE A 439 2.28 -16.62 -7.50
C PHE A 439 3.01 -15.31 -7.85
N PHE A 440 3.23 -14.43 -6.87
CA PHE A 440 3.98 -13.17 -7.05
C PHE A 440 5.37 -13.43 -7.61
N ILE A 441 6.14 -14.34 -7.00
CA ILE A 441 7.51 -14.66 -7.42
C ILE A 441 7.53 -15.28 -8.83
N SER A 442 6.58 -16.17 -9.11
CA SER A 442 6.48 -16.88 -10.39
C SER A 442 6.17 -15.95 -11.56
N VAL A 443 5.43 -14.88 -11.32
CA VAL A 443 5.17 -13.84 -12.32
C VAL A 443 6.33 -12.85 -12.38
N MET A 444 6.81 -12.38 -11.22
CA MET A 444 7.84 -11.34 -11.14
C MET A 444 9.22 -11.78 -11.61
N ARG A 445 9.53 -13.09 -11.68
CA ARG A 445 10.74 -13.58 -12.36
C ARG A 445 10.82 -13.20 -13.84
N HIS A 446 9.68 -12.87 -14.45
CA HIS A 446 9.56 -12.45 -15.85
C HIS A 446 9.38 -10.93 -16.00
N ARG A 447 9.65 -10.17 -14.94
CA ARG A 447 9.40 -8.73 -14.84
C ARG A 447 9.94 -7.94 -16.04
N THR A 448 11.19 -8.16 -16.45
CA THR A 448 11.78 -7.43 -17.58
C THR A 448 10.99 -7.64 -18.88
N ALA A 449 10.51 -8.85 -19.13
CA ALA A 449 9.66 -9.13 -20.29
C ALA A 449 8.29 -8.45 -20.17
N ILE A 450 7.70 -8.40 -18.97
CA ILE A 450 6.43 -7.70 -18.73
C ILE A 450 6.60 -6.20 -18.99
N GLU A 451 7.58 -5.55 -18.35
CA GLU A 451 7.85 -4.12 -18.46
C GLU A 451 8.13 -3.70 -19.92
N THR A 452 8.75 -4.58 -20.72
CA THR A 452 9.04 -4.31 -22.14
C THR A 452 7.81 -4.42 -23.04
N ASN A 453 6.89 -5.36 -22.76
CA ASN A 453 5.86 -5.75 -23.73
C ASN A 453 4.44 -5.24 -23.40
N TRP A 454 4.17 -4.83 -22.16
CA TRP A 454 2.80 -4.51 -21.72
C TRP A 454 2.17 -3.37 -22.52
N LEU A 455 2.93 -2.34 -22.88
CA LEU A 455 2.41 -1.18 -23.61
C LEU A 455 2.02 -1.55 -25.05
N THR A 456 2.83 -2.39 -25.70
CA THR A 456 2.52 -2.92 -27.04
C THR A 456 1.26 -3.77 -27.03
N GLU A 457 1.12 -4.67 -26.05
CA GLU A 457 -0.09 -5.49 -25.90
C GLU A 457 -1.32 -4.63 -25.53
N TYR A 458 -1.14 -3.57 -24.74
CA TYR A 458 -2.19 -2.60 -24.44
C TYR A 458 -2.73 -1.93 -25.69
N HIS A 459 -1.87 -1.43 -26.59
CA HIS A 459 -2.34 -0.79 -27.82
C HIS A 459 -3.09 -1.76 -28.75
N LYS A 460 -2.65 -3.02 -28.83
CA LYS A 460 -3.38 -4.06 -29.58
C LYS A 460 -4.77 -4.30 -28.96
N ALA A 461 -4.83 -4.53 -27.64
CA ALA A 461 -6.08 -4.75 -26.93
C ALA A 461 -7.02 -3.55 -27.04
N TYR A 462 -6.50 -2.33 -26.95
CA TYR A 462 -7.27 -1.09 -27.11
C TYR A 462 -7.90 -1.01 -28.49
N SER A 463 -7.12 -1.24 -29.56
CA SER A 463 -7.63 -1.23 -30.92
C SER A 463 -8.75 -2.26 -31.14
N GLU A 464 -8.58 -3.47 -30.59
CA GLU A 464 -9.58 -4.53 -30.72
C GLU A 464 -10.89 -4.19 -29.98
N LEU A 465 -10.78 -3.65 -28.76
CA LEU A 465 -11.95 -3.30 -27.95
C LEU A 465 -12.64 -2.03 -28.45
N SER A 466 -11.90 -1.07 -29.01
CA SER A 466 -12.48 0.14 -29.60
C SER A 466 -13.37 -0.20 -30.79
N THR A 467 -12.97 -1.15 -31.64
CA THR A 467 -13.81 -1.62 -32.77
C THR A 467 -15.12 -2.23 -32.25
N ILE A 468 -15.06 -3.05 -31.20
CA ILE A 468 -16.26 -3.68 -30.60
C ILE A 468 -17.22 -2.62 -30.03
N LEU A 469 -16.69 -1.54 -29.43
CA LEU A 469 -17.52 -0.44 -28.95
C LEU A 469 -18.17 0.33 -30.10
N SER A 470 -17.43 0.61 -31.17
CA SER A 470 -17.95 1.30 -32.35
C SER A 470 -19.05 0.51 -33.06
N ASP A 471 -18.89 -0.81 -33.20
CA ASP A 471 -19.90 -1.67 -33.85
C ASP A 471 -21.20 -1.78 -33.03
N GLY A 472 -21.15 -1.50 -31.72
CA GLY A 472 -22.28 -1.56 -30.80
C GLY A 472 -23.03 -0.23 -30.61
N GLN A 473 -22.63 0.84 -31.30
CA GLN A 473 -23.18 2.19 -31.14
C GLN A 473 -23.90 2.69 -32.40
N GLY A 474 -24.83 3.64 -32.21
CA GLY A 474 -25.44 4.38 -33.31
C GLY A 474 -24.39 5.27 -34.01
N PRO A 475 -24.66 5.75 -35.24
CA PRO A 475 -23.68 6.48 -36.05
C PRO A 475 -23.08 7.75 -35.41
N ASP A 476 -23.68 8.27 -34.34
CA ASP A 476 -23.28 9.53 -33.68
C ASP A 476 -22.61 9.37 -32.29
N ASP A 477 -22.54 8.16 -31.73
CA ASP A 477 -21.94 7.95 -30.40
C ASP A 477 -20.45 7.54 -30.52
N LEU A 478 -19.58 8.26 -29.79
CA LEU A 478 -18.15 7.94 -29.71
C LEU A 478 -17.89 6.97 -28.55
N PRO A 479 -17.07 5.90 -28.75
CA PRO A 479 -16.63 5.02 -27.69
C PRO A 479 -15.98 5.78 -26.53
N ASP A 480 -16.37 5.46 -25.29
CA ASP A 480 -15.77 6.07 -24.11
C ASP A 480 -14.29 5.63 -23.98
N PRO A 481 -13.31 6.57 -24.09
CA PRO A 481 -11.90 6.23 -24.06
C PRO A 481 -11.44 5.65 -22.72
N ARG A 482 -12.07 6.03 -21.60
CA ARG A 482 -11.73 5.50 -20.26
C ARG A 482 -12.19 4.07 -20.12
N LEU A 483 -13.42 3.76 -20.56
CA LEU A 483 -13.91 2.39 -20.56
C LEU A 483 -13.02 1.51 -21.42
N CYS A 484 -12.77 1.89 -22.68
CA CYS A 484 -11.91 1.11 -23.58
C CYS A 484 -10.52 0.89 -22.97
N GLY A 485 -9.89 1.95 -22.47
CA GLY A 485 -8.57 1.89 -21.83
C GLY A 485 -8.50 0.94 -20.63
N ASN A 486 -9.49 1.03 -19.72
CA ASN A 486 -9.53 0.22 -18.52
C ASN A 486 -9.62 -1.29 -18.84
N TYR A 487 -10.49 -1.67 -19.78
CA TYR A 487 -10.64 -3.07 -20.18
C TYR A 487 -9.51 -3.55 -21.10
N ALA A 488 -8.87 -2.66 -21.86
CA ALA A 488 -7.68 -2.97 -22.64
C ALA A 488 -6.49 -3.35 -21.76
N LEU A 489 -6.31 -2.68 -20.61
CA LEU A 489 -5.29 -3.07 -19.62
C LEU A 489 -5.50 -4.51 -19.12
N ILE A 490 -6.75 -4.89 -18.82
CA ILE A 490 -7.07 -6.26 -18.42
C ILE A 490 -6.73 -7.25 -19.53
N LEU A 491 -7.17 -7.01 -20.75
CA LEU A 491 -6.93 -7.94 -21.85
C LEU A 491 -5.44 -8.08 -22.17
N ALA A 492 -4.69 -6.98 -22.16
CA ALA A 492 -3.25 -6.98 -22.39
C ALA A 492 -2.48 -7.76 -21.32
N PHE A 493 -2.73 -7.48 -20.04
CA PHE A 493 -2.06 -8.19 -18.94
C PHE A 493 -2.52 -9.64 -18.84
N HIS A 494 -3.74 -9.98 -19.23
CA HIS A 494 -4.19 -11.36 -19.36
C HIS A 494 -3.34 -12.12 -20.39
N ARG A 495 -3.14 -11.57 -21.59
CA ARG A 495 -2.32 -12.19 -22.65
C ARG A 495 -0.90 -12.45 -22.18
N LEU A 496 -0.29 -11.46 -21.52
CA LEU A 496 1.02 -11.63 -20.90
C LEU A 496 0.99 -12.76 -19.85
N LEU A 497 0.07 -12.70 -18.89
CA LEU A 497 -0.01 -13.69 -17.82
C LEU A 497 -0.14 -15.12 -18.36
N MET A 498 -0.98 -15.34 -19.38
CA MET A 498 -1.16 -16.67 -19.99
C MET A 498 0.11 -17.20 -20.65
N GLN A 499 0.94 -16.35 -21.25
CA GLN A 499 2.26 -16.75 -21.74
C GLN A 499 3.19 -17.13 -20.59
N LEU A 500 3.19 -16.35 -19.51
CA LEU A 500 4.10 -16.54 -18.37
C LEU A 500 3.81 -17.81 -17.55
N ILE A 501 2.53 -18.16 -17.39
CA ILE A 501 2.11 -19.37 -16.65
C ILE A 501 1.92 -20.60 -17.56
N ASN A 502 2.34 -20.50 -18.83
CA ASN A 502 2.20 -21.55 -19.84
C ASN A 502 0.74 -22.06 -19.99
N HIS A 503 -0.19 -21.11 -20.12
CA HIS A 503 -1.62 -21.35 -20.36
C HIS A 503 -2.17 -20.58 -21.59
N PRO A 504 -1.50 -20.59 -22.76
CA PRO A 504 -1.84 -19.70 -23.90
C PRO A 504 -3.21 -19.95 -24.54
N ALA A 505 -3.86 -21.09 -24.27
CA ALA A 505 -5.14 -21.45 -24.86
C ALA A 505 -6.36 -20.78 -24.19
N LEU A 506 -6.18 -20.17 -23.00
CA LEU A 506 -7.28 -19.41 -22.38
C LEU A 506 -7.34 -18.03 -22.99
N ASP A 507 -8.52 -17.66 -23.49
CA ASP A 507 -8.78 -16.34 -24.03
C ASP A 507 -9.88 -15.64 -23.21
N LEU A 508 -9.51 -14.51 -22.60
CA LEU A 508 -10.41 -13.69 -21.79
C LEU A 508 -11.13 -12.63 -22.64
N LYS A 509 -10.76 -12.46 -23.92
CA LYS A 509 -11.36 -11.44 -24.79
C LYS A 509 -12.90 -11.50 -24.82
N PRO A 510 -13.57 -12.66 -25.01
CA PRO A 510 -15.03 -12.69 -25.06
C PRO A 510 -15.69 -12.20 -23.74
N ALA A 511 -15.10 -12.55 -22.60
CA ALA A 511 -15.57 -12.15 -21.29
C ALA A 511 -15.34 -10.65 -21.04
N VAL A 512 -14.16 -10.14 -21.39
CA VAL A 512 -13.83 -8.70 -21.29
C VAL A 512 -14.72 -7.87 -22.20
N SER A 513 -14.96 -8.29 -23.44
CA SER A 513 -15.86 -7.61 -24.37
C SER A 513 -17.29 -7.57 -23.83
N ARG A 514 -17.79 -8.67 -23.24
CA ARG A 514 -19.10 -8.70 -22.58
C ARG A 514 -19.18 -7.73 -21.41
N LEU A 515 -18.20 -7.74 -20.51
CA LEU A 515 -18.14 -6.82 -19.37
C LEU A 515 -18.08 -5.36 -19.81
N LEU A 516 -17.27 -5.06 -20.83
CA LEU A 516 -17.15 -3.73 -21.42
C LEU A 516 -18.50 -3.23 -21.95
N LEU A 517 -19.22 -4.05 -22.73
CA LEU A 517 -20.54 -3.68 -23.27
C LEU A 517 -21.59 -3.52 -22.16
N LEU A 518 -21.58 -4.38 -21.14
CA LEU A 518 -22.44 -4.21 -19.96
C LEU A 518 -22.13 -2.91 -19.21
N LYS A 519 -20.85 -2.57 -19.06
CA LYS A 519 -20.43 -1.34 -18.38
C LYS A 519 -20.77 -0.10 -19.20
N GLN A 520 -20.63 -0.15 -20.53
CA GLN A 520 -21.08 0.93 -21.41
C GLN A 520 -22.58 1.20 -21.25
N LYS A 521 -23.41 0.14 -21.22
CA LYS A 521 -24.84 0.28 -20.96
C LYS A 521 -25.11 0.92 -19.60
N GLN A 522 -24.36 0.57 -18.56
CA GLN A 522 -24.47 1.21 -17.26
C GLN A 522 -24.08 2.69 -17.32
N VAL A 523 -22.95 3.05 -17.93
CA VAL A 523 -22.49 4.43 -18.06
C VAL A 523 -23.46 5.30 -18.86
N ASN A 524 -24.10 4.74 -19.89
CA ASN A 524 -25.08 5.44 -20.72
C ASN A 524 -26.45 5.57 -20.05
N ARG A 525 -26.76 4.80 -18.99
CA ARG A 525 -27.96 5.05 -18.19
C ARG A 525 -27.83 6.42 -17.55
N ARG A 526 -28.91 7.21 -17.61
CA ARG A 526 -29.04 8.46 -16.89
C ARG A 526 -28.64 8.24 -15.43
N ASP A 527 -27.88 9.17 -14.86
CA ASP A 527 -27.59 9.12 -13.43
C ASP A 527 -28.93 9.16 -12.68
N GLU A 528 -29.15 8.22 -11.75
CA GLU A 528 -30.37 8.18 -10.94
C GLU A 528 -30.54 9.52 -10.22
N THR A 529 -31.56 10.26 -10.63
CA THR A 529 -31.93 11.53 -10.04
C THR A 529 -32.69 11.30 -8.74
N VAL A 530 -32.83 12.35 -7.92
CA VAL A 530 -33.67 12.30 -6.71
C VAL A 530 -35.12 11.92 -7.07
N ALA A 531 -35.58 12.30 -8.26
CA ALA A 531 -36.89 11.91 -8.79
C ALA A 531 -36.99 10.40 -9.06
N ASP A 532 -35.94 9.77 -9.60
CA ASP A 532 -35.95 8.34 -9.92
C ASP A 532 -36.03 7.50 -8.63
N VAL A 533 -35.24 7.88 -7.61
CA VAL A 533 -35.32 7.28 -6.27
C VAL A 533 -36.69 7.53 -5.65
N PHE A 534 -37.23 8.75 -5.79
CA PHE A 534 -38.58 9.08 -5.31
C PHE A 534 -39.65 8.20 -5.94
N PHE A 535 -39.62 8.01 -7.25
CA PHE A 535 -40.57 7.16 -7.95
C PHE A 535 -40.45 5.70 -7.54
N SER A 536 -39.23 5.15 -7.42
CA SER A 536 -39.04 3.77 -6.96
C SER A 536 -39.71 3.50 -5.60
N VAL A 537 -39.51 4.38 -4.62
CA VAL A 537 -40.11 4.28 -3.29
C VAL A 537 -41.64 4.45 -3.36
N VAL A 538 -42.11 5.39 -4.18
CA VAL A 538 -43.54 5.65 -4.36
C VAL A 538 -44.24 4.43 -4.96
N PHE A 539 -43.65 3.78 -5.96
CA PHE A 539 -44.22 2.61 -6.59
C PHE A 539 -44.20 1.39 -5.66
N ASP A 540 -43.11 1.14 -4.94
CA ASP A 540 -43.05 0.09 -3.92
C ASP A 540 -44.13 0.28 -2.83
N LEU A 541 -44.35 1.53 -2.41
CA LEU A 541 -45.40 1.86 -1.45
C LEU A 541 -46.79 1.61 -2.02
N ALA A 542 -47.02 2.03 -3.26
CA ALA A 542 -48.28 1.88 -3.95
C ALA A 542 -48.66 0.41 -4.22
N GLU A 543 -47.69 -0.50 -4.40
CA GLU A 543 -47.96 -1.95 -4.47
C GLU A 543 -48.29 -2.56 -3.10
N SER A 544 -47.74 -2.00 -2.02
CA SER A 544 -47.96 -2.49 -0.65
C SER A 544 -49.23 -1.95 0.02
N ASP A 545 -49.78 -0.85 -0.50
CA ASP A 545 -50.92 -0.14 0.04
C ASP A 545 -52.21 -0.68 -0.60
N GLN A 546 -52.95 -1.54 0.12
CA GLN A 546 -54.22 -2.11 -0.39
C GLN A 546 -55.35 -1.06 -0.52
N GLU A 547 -55.13 0.18 -0.06
CA GLU A 547 -56.06 1.30 -0.21
C GLU A 547 -55.60 2.24 -1.35
N SER A 548 -55.74 1.79 -2.60
CA SER A 548 -55.39 2.58 -3.78
C SER A 548 -56.20 3.89 -3.83
N GLY A 549 -55.53 5.05 -3.83
CA GLY A 549 -56.13 6.33 -4.27
C GLY A 549 -56.02 7.57 -3.37
N HIS A 550 -55.34 7.54 -2.23
CA HIS A 550 -55.29 8.69 -1.31
C HIS A 550 -54.31 9.80 -1.71
N TRP A 551 -53.26 9.46 -2.44
CA TRP A 551 -52.16 10.39 -2.76
C TRP A 551 -51.52 10.15 -4.13
N TYR A 552 -51.92 9.11 -4.87
CA TYR A 552 -51.59 8.89 -6.28
C TYR A 552 -52.83 8.38 -7.02
N HIS A 553 -52.86 8.54 -8.34
CA HIS A 553 -53.90 8.00 -9.23
C HIS A 553 -53.29 7.83 -10.63
N LEU A 554 -53.19 6.59 -11.09
CA LEU A 554 -52.78 6.26 -12.46
C LEU A 554 -54.03 6.22 -13.35
N LYS A 555 -54.03 6.98 -14.45
CA LYS A 555 -55.13 6.97 -15.42
C LYS A 555 -54.65 6.35 -16.72
N ALA A 556 -54.90 5.04 -16.88
CA ALA A 556 -54.46 4.25 -18.03
C ALA A 556 -55.03 4.74 -19.37
N GLU A 557 -56.18 5.42 -19.40
CA GLU A 557 -56.76 5.96 -20.65
C GLU A 557 -56.00 7.17 -21.21
N ASP A 558 -55.25 7.90 -20.38
CA ASP A 558 -54.55 9.14 -20.77
C ASP A 558 -53.02 9.05 -20.58
N ASP A 559 -52.50 7.86 -20.26
CA ASP A 559 -51.09 7.61 -19.90
C ASP A 559 -50.51 8.62 -18.91
N LYS A 560 -51.27 8.90 -17.84
CA LYS A 560 -50.90 9.92 -16.84
C LYS A 560 -50.92 9.39 -15.42
N LEU A 561 -49.84 9.68 -14.71
CA LEU A 561 -49.75 9.55 -13.26
C LEU A 561 -50.02 10.90 -12.59
N PHE A 562 -51.04 10.94 -11.75
CA PHE A 562 -51.33 12.07 -10.88
C PHE A 562 -50.82 11.77 -9.47
N LEU A 563 -50.02 12.68 -8.92
CA LEU A 563 -49.36 12.48 -7.62
C LEU A 563 -49.55 13.70 -6.71
N SER A 564 -50.03 13.47 -5.50
CA SER A 564 -50.03 14.45 -4.41
C SER A 564 -48.71 14.38 -3.66
N LEU A 565 -47.77 15.29 -3.96
CA LEU A 565 -46.46 15.32 -3.32
C LEU A 565 -46.50 15.34 -1.77
N PRO A 566 -47.36 16.14 -1.10
CA PRO A 566 -47.46 16.09 0.36
C PRO A 566 -47.98 14.75 0.90
N GLY A 567 -48.88 14.09 0.15
CA GLY A 567 -49.41 12.79 0.52
C GLY A 567 -48.39 11.67 0.33
N ALA A 568 -47.63 11.70 -0.77
CA ALA A 568 -46.53 10.77 -1.03
C ALA A 568 -45.44 10.90 0.04
N LEU A 569 -44.99 12.12 0.36
CA LEU A 569 -43.99 12.35 1.40
C LEU A 569 -44.45 11.89 2.78
N SER A 570 -45.70 12.18 3.16
CA SER A 570 -46.24 11.70 4.45
C SER A 570 -46.33 10.17 4.52
N SER A 571 -46.59 9.50 3.39
CA SER A 571 -46.63 8.04 3.31
C SER A 571 -45.23 7.44 3.40
N ILE A 572 -44.25 8.08 2.76
CA ILE A 572 -42.83 7.73 2.89
C ILE A 572 -42.36 7.88 4.34
N GLU A 573 -42.69 9.00 5.01
CA GLU A 573 -42.35 9.24 6.42
C GLU A 573 -42.93 8.19 7.39
N LYS A 574 -44.11 7.64 7.07
CA LYS A 574 -44.75 6.58 7.87
C LYS A 574 -44.24 5.18 7.54
N SER A 575 -43.50 5.03 6.46
CA SER A 575 -42.98 3.75 5.97
C SER A 575 -41.58 3.44 6.51
N LYS A 576 -41.01 2.31 6.10
CA LYS A 576 -39.60 1.96 6.37
C LYS A 576 -38.63 2.65 5.41
N TYR A 577 -39.13 3.29 4.35
CA TYR A 577 -38.30 3.97 3.36
C TYR A 577 -37.86 5.34 3.86
N THR A 578 -36.70 5.82 3.40
CA THR A 578 -36.20 7.15 3.76
C THR A 578 -35.73 7.87 2.50
N LEU A 579 -36.41 8.97 2.15
CA LEU A 579 -35.98 9.81 1.05
C LEU A 579 -34.90 10.79 1.52
N LYS A 580 -33.69 10.70 0.95
CA LYS A 580 -32.51 11.45 1.41
C LYS A 580 -32.32 12.75 0.63
N ALA A 581 -33.37 13.56 0.56
CA ALA A 581 -33.36 14.85 -0.14
C ALA A 581 -34.27 15.84 0.57
N SER A 582 -33.88 17.12 0.59
CA SER A 582 -34.74 18.19 1.08
C SER A 582 -35.97 18.33 0.18
N LEU A 583 -37.07 18.86 0.72
CA LEU A 583 -38.29 19.11 -0.07
C LEU A 583 -38.00 19.92 -1.34
N LYS A 584 -37.06 20.87 -1.28
CA LYS A 584 -36.66 21.68 -2.44
C LYS A 584 -35.94 20.85 -3.51
N GLU A 585 -35.03 19.98 -3.11
CA GLU A 585 -34.31 19.09 -4.03
C GLU A 585 -35.25 18.08 -4.69
N VAL A 586 -36.20 17.53 -3.94
CA VAL A 586 -37.24 16.63 -4.49
C VAL A 586 -38.11 17.39 -5.50
N GLN A 587 -38.61 18.57 -5.15
CA GLN A 587 -39.45 19.37 -6.06
C GLN A 587 -38.71 19.79 -7.32
N GLN A 588 -37.44 20.19 -7.19
CA GLN A 588 -36.60 20.57 -8.32
C GLN A 588 -36.34 19.36 -9.22
N SER A 589 -35.90 18.24 -8.65
CA SER A 589 -35.60 17.03 -9.42
C SER A 589 -36.85 16.45 -10.10
N LEU A 590 -38.02 16.52 -9.45
CA LEU A 590 -39.29 16.08 -10.05
C LEU A 590 -39.68 16.95 -11.25
N ARG A 591 -39.42 18.26 -11.21
CA ARG A 591 -39.70 19.17 -12.34
C ARG A 591 -38.71 19.02 -13.50
N GLU A 592 -37.49 18.59 -13.20
CA GLU A 592 -36.43 18.31 -14.17
C GLU A 592 -36.54 16.87 -14.74
N HIS A 593 -37.52 16.08 -14.28
CA HIS A 593 -37.72 14.71 -14.76
C HIS A 593 -38.31 14.71 -16.19
N PRO A 594 -37.85 13.86 -17.13
CA PRO A 594 -38.32 13.79 -18.51
C PRO A 594 -39.82 13.51 -18.66
N ALA A 595 -40.40 12.82 -17.67
CA ALA A 595 -41.83 12.53 -17.61
C ALA A 595 -42.68 13.68 -17.04
N TYR A 596 -42.09 14.78 -16.55
CA TYR A 596 -42.85 15.86 -15.90
C TYR A 596 -43.66 16.69 -16.90
N GLU A 597 -44.95 16.90 -16.59
CA GLU A 597 -45.83 17.78 -17.37
C GLU A 597 -46.24 19.05 -16.60
N ASP A 598 -46.74 18.90 -15.37
CA ASP A 598 -47.29 19.99 -14.55
C ASP A 598 -47.20 19.67 -13.05
N SER A 599 -47.24 20.69 -12.19
CA SER A 599 -47.25 20.58 -10.72
C SER A 599 -48.42 21.31 -10.05
N ASN A 600 -49.28 21.98 -10.82
CA ASN A 600 -50.38 22.79 -10.31
C ASN A 600 -51.77 22.33 -10.77
N ARG A 601 -51.90 21.14 -11.36
CA ARG A 601 -53.17 20.66 -11.88
C ARG A 601 -54.12 20.24 -10.75
N PRO A 602 -55.33 20.81 -10.63
CA PRO A 602 -56.29 20.37 -9.62
C PRO A 602 -56.77 18.96 -9.96
N HIS A 603 -56.59 18.01 -9.05
CA HIS A 603 -56.98 16.61 -9.21
C HIS A 603 -57.76 16.10 -8.00
N ARG A 604 -58.68 15.17 -8.23
CA ARG A 604 -59.49 14.54 -7.19
C ARG A 604 -58.84 13.23 -6.76
N PHE A 605 -58.35 13.18 -5.52
CA PHE A 605 -57.89 11.95 -4.87
C PHE A 605 -59.00 11.40 -3.97
N ARG A 606 -59.20 10.08 -3.98
CA ARG A 606 -60.33 9.42 -3.33
C ARG A 606 -59.86 8.82 -2.01
N ASN A 607 -60.53 9.14 -0.89
CA ASN A 607 -60.22 8.54 0.40
C ASN A 607 -61.47 8.11 1.16
N ASN A 608 -61.70 6.79 1.29
CA ASN A 608 -62.74 6.16 2.12
C ASN A 608 -64.03 7.02 2.25
N MET A 609 -64.63 7.34 1.09
CA MET A 609 -65.85 8.13 0.87
C MET A 609 -65.79 9.68 0.96
N LEU A 610 -64.61 10.28 1.18
CA LEU A 610 -64.35 11.73 1.07
C LEU A 610 -63.53 12.04 -0.20
N ILE A 611 -63.99 13.01 -0.99
CA ILE A 611 -63.27 13.52 -2.17
C ILE A 611 -62.49 14.76 -1.76
N SER A 612 -61.16 14.74 -1.90
CA SER A 612 -60.32 15.92 -1.70
C SER A 612 -59.76 16.39 -3.04
N ILE A 613 -59.96 17.68 -3.37
CA ILE A 613 -59.32 18.33 -4.53
C ILE A 613 -57.97 18.86 -4.04
N LYS A 614 -56.88 18.32 -4.60
CA LYS A 614 -55.51 18.75 -4.29
C LYS A 614 -54.81 19.14 -5.58
N LYS A 615 -53.79 19.97 -5.48
CA LYS A 615 -52.84 20.19 -6.58
C LYS A 615 -51.98 18.94 -6.74
N ALA A 616 -51.96 18.40 -7.95
CA ALA A 616 -51.21 17.21 -8.31
C ALA A 616 -50.03 17.57 -9.20
N TYR A 617 -48.94 16.84 -9.01
CA TYR A 617 -47.92 16.65 -10.02
C TYR A 617 -48.44 15.66 -11.06
N VAL A 618 -48.22 15.96 -12.33
CA VAL A 618 -48.66 15.17 -13.47
C VAL A 618 -47.43 14.71 -14.21
N PHE A 619 -47.37 13.40 -14.43
CA PHE A 619 -46.30 12.77 -15.17
C PHE A 619 -46.87 11.88 -16.26
N ASP A 620 -46.17 11.85 -17.39
CA ASP A 620 -46.37 10.89 -18.48
C ASP A 620 -45.95 9.49 -17.99
N SER A 621 -46.90 8.56 -17.89
CA SER A 621 -46.63 7.23 -17.33
C SER A 621 -45.79 6.35 -18.24
N GLU A 622 -45.84 6.51 -19.56
CA GLU A 622 -44.98 5.75 -20.48
C GLU A 622 -43.51 6.13 -20.29
N LYS A 623 -43.24 7.42 -20.09
CA LYS A 623 -41.89 7.93 -19.82
C LYS A 623 -41.36 7.60 -18.42
N LEU A 624 -42.21 7.08 -17.53
CA LEU A 624 -41.79 6.52 -16.23
C LEU A 624 -41.38 5.04 -16.34
N VAL A 625 -41.92 4.29 -17.31
CA VAL A 625 -41.70 2.83 -17.51
C VAL A 625 -40.37 2.52 -18.23
N GLY A 626 -39.81 3.49 -18.96
CA GLY A 626 -38.55 3.33 -19.71
C GLY A 626 -37.30 3.01 -18.87
N ASP A 627 -37.37 3.15 -17.54
CA ASP A 627 -36.22 3.06 -16.62
C ASP A 627 -36.28 1.88 -15.62
N GLY A 628 -37.03 0.82 -15.94
CA GLY A 628 -36.96 -0.46 -15.20
C GLY A 628 -37.85 -0.55 -13.96
N VAL A 629 -38.89 0.28 -13.88
CA VAL A 629 -40.01 0.11 -12.95
C VAL A 629 -41.16 -0.57 -13.69
N GLU A 630 -41.53 -1.78 -13.29
CA GLU A 630 -42.76 -2.44 -13.79
C GLU A 630 -43.97 -1.85 -13.06
N LEU A 631 -44.88 -1.16 -13.78
CA LEU A 631 -46.13 -0.63 -13.20
C LEU A 631 -47.24 -1.71 -13.05
N SER A 632 -46.90 -2.99 -13.17
CA SER A 632 -47.87 -4.09 -13.35
C SER A 632 -48.79 -4.39 -12.15
N GLY A 633 -48.58 -3.72 -11.01
CA GLY A 633 -49.39 -3.86 -9.79
C GLY A 633 -50.31 -2.69 -9.46
N LEU A 634 -50.45 -1.68 -10.35
CA LEU A 634 -51.11 -0.40 -10.02
C LEU A 634 -52.53 -0.21 -10.58
N ASP A 635 -53.10 -1.23 -11.23
CA ASP A 635 -54.48 -1.21 -11.78
C ASP A 635 -55.58 -1.30 -10.72
#